data_AF-A0ABD4U0Q7-F1
#
_entry.id   AF-A0ABD4U0Q7-F1
#
_cell.length_a   1.000
_cell.length_b   1.000
_cell.length_c   1.000
_cell.angle_alpha   90.00
_cell.angle_beta   90.00
_cell.angle_gamma   90.00
#
_symmetry.space_group_name_H-M   'P 1'
#
loop_
_entity.id
_entity.type
_entity.pdbx_description
1 polymer ?
#
loop_
_entity_poly.entity_id
_entity_poly.type
_entity_poly.pdbx_seq_one_letter_code
_entity_poly.pdbx_strand_id
1 'polypeptide(L)'
;MKGVLMMNFGKKMAVGVASAALVASLAGVPAAVAGVGDEIKFPDGGSFTRVSGDSRIDTALAVAEKLYKDSNSSLKTAYLVSSRDENMVDAATSGMLKDGIVLLVPSDRSGQLLLGATMKTKFPNVSKLVAVGGKKAVADEAVAAVKKMNDKITKTERLDGKNRYETNVAVAKASYKSYSVSRVYLTRGDQLVDALTAGAAGDGPVLLVNHEGDVDKATKEYFEKLTLSADGVVLGGKSALSEEQVNKILGETKKLDPWSYLKTTAEKKADVQRAAAVYFGQDKWQRMGKGFIEQKYWDPKKVDEYNYFGNGYTGGAVVGESKDPSTVNVSVNVTDPKKAFIGYKDSTEKLGKNVLALTNKHTALQADLDVALRNAIAGKAKAGEFVGGNAAVGSKAEALLNAVKAMYGVSSQAAGTTFKKGKLSDGGAFTFDSDTDEITGLNTDFFKGIESKLSSGDWSEVKAYKIGTKPATLGGAVYLDIDSNASNVHANDPVPAGKPVVDGVNYDALFNQATSEYKSQKEKADKAKKDLVDAVNLYFGKERMNLVTQEGTWPRLAGKDRYETSALLAVYSLLRGSYLHQDKVEPVNGRAYLASGDDAHLIDSVVAGQLTDGPIMLVPTSGKISEPVLKHLAYLKYRTTNLGTFAIGGKLAISDEVRDEAVKALRNAKDYAGADYLGEVGKKQEEAALQLVDASNKAVENVDMPESGATRTLTAKLTDKSAVPVLNPTVSVKKNNVASTDLTATVSNNNTLTITKGGAPLNAGDVYTVSVKDGDNNTAQVTVTIKADTVTLDDKTVTLDDETATWTNAFDLPLKLNGQAATSATTGLQINGKNSGTDATAPTVADDGANGKVKVTVTPGTTKFGTYEITGKYNNKEFKATFVYQPGKNPTEVTGKVASGSSDTVYELGEANAVNTGALFLDADGVKVAAAAASDATHDTNKHGIKVATANKGTSKYLYVPAGTKGKLYVLK
;
A
#
# COMPACT_ATOMS: atom_id res chain seq x y z
N MET A 1 -59.62 -38.94 78.14
CA MET A 1 -60.35 -39.78 77.15
C MET A 1 -59.55 -39.71 75.86
N LYS A 2 -59.09 -40.85 75.32
CA LYS A 2 -59.65 -41.52 74.12
C LYS A 2 -59.82 -40.57 72.91
N GLY A 3 -59.19 -40.78 71.75
CA GLY A 3 -58.47 -41.98 71.31
C GLY A 3 -57.42 -41.77 70.20
N VAL A 4 -56.84 -42.89 69.77
CA VAL A 4 -55.63 -43.05 68.95
C VAL A 4 -55.99 -43.35 67.50
N LEU A 5 -55.18 -42.90 66.53
CA LEU A 5 -54.92 -43.63 65.28
C LEU A 5 -53.60 -43.18 64.61
N MET A 6 -53.12 -43.97 63.65
CA MET A 6 -51.70 -44.17 63.35
C MET A 6 -51.15 -43.34 62.17
N MET A 7 -49.83 -43.08 62.22
CA MET A 7 -48.84 -42.95 61.14
C MET A 7 -49.27 -42.55 59.72
N ASN A 8 -48.62 -41.52 59.17
CA ASN A 8 -47.73 -41.77 58.01
C ASN A 8 -46.56 -40.76 57.90
N PHE A 9 -45.45 -41.18 57.29
CA PHE A 9 -44.27 -40.36 57.03
C PHE A 9 -44.47 -39.43 55.82
N GLY A 10 -44.22 -38.12 56.00
CA GLY A 10 -44.39 -37.08 54.99
C GLY A 10 -43.15 -36.23 54.72
N LYS A 11 -42.00 -36.84 54.39
CA LYS A 11 -40.84 -36.12 53.82
C LYS A 11 -40.67 -36.50 52.35
N LYS A 12 -40.86 -35.54 51.43
CA LYS A 12 -40.24 -35.58 50.09
C LYS A 12 -39.74 -34.19 49.72
N MET A 13 -38.41 -34.07 49.67
CA MET A 13 -37.72 -32.94 49.05
C MET A 13 -37.92 -32.99 47.53
N ALA A 14 -38.11 -31.84 46.89
CA ALA A 14 -37.95 -31.73 45.45
C ALA A 14 -36.45 -31.81 45.09
N VAL A 15 -36.09 -32.69 44.15
CA VAL A 15 -34.75 -32.79 43.57
C VAL A 15 -34.88 -32.63 42.05
N GLY A 16 -33.98 -31.84 41.45
CA GLY A 16 -34.15 -31.28 40.12
C GLY A 16 -34.03 -32.25 38.94
N VAL A 17 -34.66 -31.87 37.83
CA VAL A 17 -34.83 -32.68 36.61
C VAL A 17 -33.53 -32.85 35.82
N ALA A 18 -32.51 -32.01 36.05
CA ALA A 18 -31.25 -32.01 35.29
C ALA A 18 -30.42 -33.31 35.43
N SER A 19 -30.47 -33.99 36.58
CA SER A 19 -29.68 -35.22 36.78
C SER A 19 -30.26 -36.47 36.10
N ALA A 20 -31.54 -36.46 35.68
CA ALA A 20 -32.20 -37.65 35.14
C ALA A 20 -31.74 -38.01 33.72
N ALA A 21 -31.61 -37.01 32.83
CA ALA A 21 -31.16 -37.21 31.45
C ALA A 21 -29.74 -37.78 31.40
N LEU A 22 -28.85 -37.26 32.25
CA LEU A 22 -27.46 -37.67 32.30
C LEU A 22 -27.28 -39.08 32.88
N VAL A 23 -28.09 -39.47 33.88
CA VAL A 23 -28.10 -40.84 34.43
C VAL A 23 -28.58 -41.88 33.40
N ALA A 24 -29.45 -41.50 32.46
CA ALA A 24 -29.94 -42.42 31.42
C ALA A 24 -28.83 -42.89 30.45
N SER A 25 -27.84 -42.06 30.15
CA SER A 25 -26.74 -42.41 29.23
C SER A 25 -25.66 -43.32 29.85
N LEU A 26 -25.68 -43.55 31.17
CA LEU A 26 -24.77 -44.46 31.88
C LEU A 26 -25.25 -45.91 31.97
N ALA A 27 -26.52 -46.21 31.70
CA ALA A 27 -27.16 -47.46 32.10
C ALA A 27 -26.75 -48.72 31.31
N GLY A 28 -25.64 -48.69 30.57
CA GLY A 28 -25.08 -49.87 29.88
C GLY A 28 -25.89 -50.40 28.69
N VAL A 29 -27.00 -49.75 28.34
CA VAL A 29 -27.59 -49.87 27.00
C VAL A 29 -26.49 -49.50 26.01
N PRO A 30 -26.30 -50.25 24.90
CA PRO A 30 -25.40 -49.80 23.84
C PRO A 30 -25.77 -48.37 23.48
N ALA A 31 -24.79 -47.47 23.48
CA ALA A 31 -24.99 -46.15 22.92
C ALA A 31 -25.23 -46.32 21.41
N ALA A 32 -26.50 -46.57 21.05
CA ALA A 32 -27.01 -46.20 19.75
C ALA A 32 -26.57 -44.76 19.56
N VAL A 33 -25.69 -44.54 18.58
CA VAL A 33 -25.03 -43.25 18.38
C VAL A 33 -26.13 -42.24 18.02
N ALA A 34 -26.59 -41.51 19.03
CA ALA A 34 -27.71 -40.61 18.92
C ALA A 34 -27.31 -39.49 17.95
N GLY A 35 -27.80 -39.57 16.71
CA GLY A 35 -27.56 -38.54 15.70
C GLY A 35 -26.80 -38.94 14.42
N VAL A 36 -26.51 -40.21 14.12
CA VAL A 36 -26.12 -40.59 12.73
C VAL A 36 -27.31 -40.53 11.76
N GLY A 37 -28.52 -40.28 12.27
CA GLY A 37 -29.77 -40.27 11.49
C GLY A 37 -29.98 -39.08 10.54
N ASP A 38 -29.15 -38.04 10.60
CA ASP A 38 -29.24 -36.80 9.79
C ASP A 38 -28.04 -36.67 8.81
N GLU A 39 -27.38 -37.77 8.40
CA GLU A 39 -26.34 -37.72 7.34
C GLU A 39 -26.97 -37.74 5.92
N ILE A 40 -26.77 -36.66 5.16
CA ILE A 40 -27.15 -36.52 3.75
C ILE A 40 -25.89 -36.63 2.89
N LYS A 41 -25.78 -37.67 2.06
CA LYS A 41 -24.69 -37.81 1.07
C LYS A 41 -25.10 -37.19 -0.26
N PHE A 42 -24.19 -36.47 -0.91
CA PHE A 42 -24.47 -35.88 -2.23
C PHE A 42 -24.05 -36.84 -3.35
N PRO A 43 -24.81 -36.94 -4.46
CA PRO A 43 -24.50 -37.88 -5.56
C PRO A 43 -23.16 -37.63 -6.25
N ASP A 44 -22.62 -36.42 -6.14
CA ASP A 44 -21.34 -36.01 -6.71
C ASP A 44 -20.17 -36.09 -5.71
N GLY A 45 -20.40 -36.46 -4.45
CA GLY A 45 -19.37 -36.64 -3.40
C GLY A 45 -19.65 -35.87 -2.11
N GLY A 46 -19.00 -36.25 -1.01
CA GLY A 46 -19.14 -35.56 0.28
C GLY A 46 -20.50 -35.74 0.96
N SER A 47 -20.70 -35.06 2.10
CA SER A 47 -21.91 -35.20 2.90
C SER A 47 -22.25 -33.94 3.72
N PHE A 48 -23.44 -33.93 4.31
CA PHE A 48 -23.87 -33.03 5.36
C PHE A 48 -24.29 -33.86 6.57
N THR A 49 -23.78 -33.59 7.76
CA THR A 49 -24.04 -34.38 8.98
C THR A 49 -24.41 -33.46 10.15
N ARG A 50 -25.40 -33.82 10.97
CA ARG A 50 -25.65 -33.12 12.24
C ARG A 50 -24.84 -33.75 13.37
N VAL A 51 -24.20 -32.93 14.21
CA VAL A 51 -23.48 -33.36 15.42
C VAL A 51 -24.13 -32.67 16.63
N SER A 52 -24.87 -33.45 17.42
CA SER A 52 -25.69 -32.93 18.52
C SER A 52 -25.94 -34.00 19.58
N GLY A 53 -26.18 -33.59 20.82
CA GLY A 53 -26.82 -34.43 21.84
C GLY A 53 -28.05 -33.75 22.45
N ASP A 54 -28.67 -34.41 23.43
CA ASP A 54 -29.92 -33.93 24.07
C ASP A 54 -29.72 -32.66 24.91
N SER A 55 -28.48 -32.36 25.30
CA SER A 55 -28.08 -31.10 25.94
C SER A 55 -26.82 -30.51 25.31
N ARG A 56 -26.53 -29.24 25.64
CA ARG A 56 -25.24 -28.59 25.31
C ARG A 56 -24.01 -29.39 25.76
N ILE A 57 -24.13 -30.17 26.84
CA ILE A 57 -23.04 -30.97 27.41
C ILE A 57 -22.85 -32.26 26.60
N ASP A 58 -23.94 -32.86 26.13
CA ASP A 58 -23.90 -34.03 25.24
C ASP A 58 -23.42 -33.65 23.83
N THR A 59 -23.79 -32.46 23.33
CA THR A 59 -23.20 -31.87 22.11
C THR A 59 -21.69 -31.63 22.29
N ALA A 60 -21.24 -31.13 23.44
CA ALA A 60 -19.82 -30.98 23.75
C ALA A 60 -19.07 -32.31 23.76
N LEU A 61 -19.66 -33.36 24.33
CA LEU A 61 -19.10 -34.71 24.31
C LEU A 61 -19.04 -35.29 22.89
N ALA A 62 -20.09 -35.13 22.09
CA ALA A 62 -20.13 -35.60 20.70
C ALA A 62 -19.05 -34.94 19.82
N VAL A 63 -18.82 -33.64 19.98
CA VAL A 63 -17.76 -32.90 19.27
C VAL A 63 -16.37 -33.29 19.78
N ALA A 64 -16.18 -33.44 21.09
CA ALA A 64 -14.91 -33.92 21.65
C ALA A 64 -14.58 -35.37 21.21
N GLU A 65 -15.58 -36.25 21.12
CA GLU A 65 -15.44 -37.60 20.57
C GLU A 65 -15.02 -37.59 19.09
N LYS A 66 -15.56 -36.64 18.31
CA LYS A 66 -15.17 -36.44 16.92
C LYS A 66 -13.70 -35.99 16.83
N LEU A 67 -13.33 -34.91 17.51
CA LEU A 67 -11.94 -34.42 17.55
C LEU A 67 -10.97 -35.51 18.02
N TYR A 68 -11.31 -36.26 19.07
CA TYR A 68 -10.46 -37.32 19.61
C TYR A 68 -10.25 -38.47 18.62
N LYS A 69 -11.28 -38.87 17.86
CA LYS A 69 -11.17 -39.86 16.78
C LYS A 69 -10.32 -39.34 15.62
N ASP A 70 -10.61 -38.13 15.15
CA ASP A 70 -9.84 -37.47 14.08
C ASP A 70 -8.36 -37.27 14.47
N SER A 71 -8.06 -37.11 15.77
CA SER A 71 -6.70 -37.03 16.33
C SER A 71 -6.05 -38.40 16.59
N ASN A 72 -6.57 -39.50 16.03
CA ASN A 72 -6.11 -40.88 16.29
C ASN A 72 -6.01 -41.23 17.80
N SER A 73 -6.93 -40.70 18.62
CA SER A 73 -6.96 -40.86 20.09
C SER A 73 -5.70 -40.38 20.84
N SER A 74 -4.88 -39.53 20.22
CA SER A 74 -3.57 -39.12 20.76
C SER A 74 -3.60 -38.05 21.85
N LEU A 75 -4.72 -37.32 21.99
CA LEU A 75 -4.85 -36.17 22.89
C LEU A 75 -4.76 -36.58 24.38
N LYS A 76 -4.00 -35.81 25.16
CA LYS A 76 -3.70 -36.09 26.58
C LYS A 76 -4.30 -35.06 27.56
N THR A 77 -4.70 -33.90 27.05
CA THR A 77 -5.28 -32.81 27.84
C THR A 77 -6.79 -32.72 27.63
N ALA A 78 -7.53 -32.40 28.69
CA ALA A 78 -8.91 -31.93 28.60
C ALA A 78 -9.07 -30.57 29.30
N TYR A 79 -9.65 -29.62 28.58
CA TYR A 79 -9.92 -28.27 29.00
C TYR A 79 -11.36 -28.18 29.51
N LEU A 80 -11.50 -27.78 30.77
CA LEU A 80 -12.76 -27.69 31.49
C LEU A 80 -13.23 -26.23 31.52
N VAL A 81 -14.36 -25.98 30.86
CA VAL A 81 -14.99 -24.66 30.71
C VAL A 81 -16.39 -24.65 31.31
N SER A 82 -16.89 -23.49 31.75
CA SER A 82 -18.21 -23.39 32.37
C SER A 82 -19.34 -23.70 31.38
N SER A 83 -20.35 -24.46 31.80
CA SER A 83 -21.59 -24.66 31.02
C SER A 83 -22.59 -23.50 31.15
N ARG A 84 -22.31 -22.50 31.99
CA ARG A 84 -23.21 -21.38 32.31
C ARG A 84 -22.98 -20.18 31.40
N ASP A 85 -24.05 -19.60 30.90
CA ASP A 85 -24.02 -18.47 29.96
C ASP A 85 -23.26 -17.25 30.53
N GLU A 86 -23.47 -16.96 31.83
CA GLU A 86 -22.81 -15.89 32.59
C GLU A 86 -21.27 -15.98 32.65
N ASN A 87 -20.71 -17.17 32.38
CA ASN A 87 -19.27 -17.47 32.45
C ASN A 87 -18.68 -17.96 31.11
N MET A 88 -19.42 -17.88 30.00
CA MET A 88 -18.94 -18.30 28.67
C MET A 88 -17.77 -17.47 28.12
N VAL A 89 -17.53 -16.29 28.69
CA VAL A 89 -16.50 -15.35 28.25
C VAL A 89 -15.10 -15.96 28.28
N ASP A 90 -14.77 -16.68 29.36
CA ASP A 90 -13.47 -17.34 29.52
C ASP A 90 -13.36 -18.58 28.60
N ALA A 91 -14.49 -19.14 28.18
CA ALA A 91 -14.55 -20.29 27.29
C ALA A 91 -14.39 -19.91 25.80
N ALA A 92 -14.77 -18.69 25.41
CA ALA A 92 -14.87 -18.28 24.00
C ALA A 92 -13.59 -18.51 23.18
N THR A 93 -12.42 -18.22 23.75
CA THR A 93 -11.13 -18.40 23.06
C THR A 93 -10.48 -19.75 23.35
N SER A 94 -11.15 -20.67 24.05
CA SER A 94 -10.65 -22.04 24.28
C SER A 94 -10.48 -22.84 23.00
N GLY A 95 -11.16 -22.46 21.91
CA GLY A 95 -10.93 -23.03 20.58
C GLY A 95 -9.45 -22.95 20.15
N MET A 96 -8.66 -22.00 20.65
CA MET A 96 -7.22 -21.91 20.38
C MET A 96 -6.39 -23.07 20.97
N LEU A 97 -6.93 -23.87 21.88
CA LEU A 97 -6.19 -24.91 22.62
C LEU A 97 -6.21 -26.22 21.82
N LYS A 98 -5.15 -26.46 21.04
CA LYS A 98 -5.10 -27.55 20.04
C LYS A 98 -4.52 -28.88 20.57
N ASP A 99 -3.99 -28.91 21.79
CA ASP A 99 -3.35 -30.10 22.40
C ASP A 99 -4.31 -30.97 23.24
N GLY A 100 -5.62 -30.66 23.22
CA GLY A 100 -6.61 -31.32 24.05
C GLY A 100 -8.04 -31.14 23.57
N ILE A 101 -8.97 -31.83 24.24
CA ILE A 101 -10.42 -31.70 24.02
C ILE A 101 -11.01 -30.61 24.92
N VAL A 102 -12.05 -29.93 24.47
CA VAL A 102 -12.77 -28.89 25.25
C VAL A 102 -14.12 -29.44 25.71
N LEU A 103 -14.36 -29.44 27.02
CA LEU A 103 -15.53 -30.05 27.67
C LEU A 103 -16.24 -29.06 28.61
N LEU A 104 -17.57 -29.01 28.50
CA LEU A 104 -18.42 -28.18 29.38
C LEU A 104 -18.64 -28.85 30.73
N VAL A 105 -18.35 -28.14 31.81
CA VAL A 105 -18.53 -28.60 33.19
C VAL A 105 -19.98 -28.33 33.65
N PRO A 106 -20.76 -29.36 34.05
CA PRO A 106 -22.09 -29.17 34.60
C PRO A 106 -22.11 -28.28 35.84
N SER A 107 -23.18 -27.52 36.03
CA SER A 107 -23.35 -26.63 37.18
C SER A 107 -23.59 -27.37 38.49
N ASP A 108 -24.05 -28.63 38.44
CA ASP A 108 -24.29 -29.49 39.60
C ASP A 108 -23.21 -30.56 39.79
N ARG A 109 -23.08 -31.04 41.03
CA ARG A 109 -22.04 -32.01 41.43
C ARG A 109 -22.25 -33.40 40.83
N SER A 110 -23.49 -33.84 40.61
CA SER A 110 -23.78 -35.15 40.03
C SER A 110 -23.33 -35.18 38.56
N GLY A 111 -23.62 -34.11 37.82
CA GLY A 111 -23.11 -33.90 36.47
C GLY A 111 -21.58 -33.89 36.41
N GLN A 112 -20.91 -33.21 37.34
CA GLN A 112 -19.43 -33.15 37.36
C GLN A 112 -18.79 -34.53 37.59
N LEU A 113 -19.33 -35.33 38.51
CA LEU A 113 -18.88 -36.71 38.73
C LEU A 113 -19.10 -37.56 37.46
N LEU A 114 -20.26 -37.42 36.83
CA LEU A 114 -20.61 -38.14 35.62
C LEU A 114 -19.68 -37.77 34.45
N LEU A 115 -19.42 -36.49 34.21
CA LEU A 115 -18.45 -36.03 33.21
C LEU A 115 -17.09 -36.74 33.39
N GLY A 116 -16.60 -36.86 34.64
CA GLY A 116 -15.39 -37.63 34.94
C GLY A 116 -15.46 -39.11 34.54
N ALA A 117 -16.58 -39.78 34.84
CA ALA A 117 -16.80 -41.18 34.45
C ALA A 117 -16.89 -41.37 32.93
N THR A 118 -17.57 -40.46 32.22
CA THR A 118 -17.63 -40.45 30.75
C THR A 118 -16.25 -40.19 30.15
N MET A 119 -15.44 -39.31 30.75
CA MET A 119 -14.07 -39.08 30.28
C MET A 119 -13.17 -40.30 30.43
N LYS A 120 -13.27 -41.03 31.55
CA LYS A 120 -12.48 -42.25 31.79
C LYS A 120 -12.74 -43.34 30.73
N THR A 121 -13.98 -43.42 30.23
CA THR A 121 -14.40 -44.41 29.23
C THR A 121 -14.15 -43.95 27.80
N LYS A 122 -14.54 -42.72 27.44
CA LYS A 122 -14.49 -42.21 26.05
C LYS A 122 -13.15 -41.62 25.64
N PHE A 123 -12.36 -41.10 26.58
CA PHE A 123 -11.08 -40.42 26.33
C PHE A 123 -9.93 -41.08 27.10
N PRO A 124 -9.63 -42.37 26.86
CA PRO A 124 -8.80 -43.19 27.73
C PRO A 124 -7.34 -42.74 27.87
N ASN A 125 -6.83 -41.85 27.00
CA ASN A 125 -5.47 -41.31 27.06
C ASN A 125 -5.38 -39.91 27.72
N VAL A 126 -6.52 -39.29 28.04
CA VAL A 126 -6.56 -38.01 28.76
C VAL A 126 -6.10 -38.22 30.20
N SER A 127 -5.04 -37.51 30.58
CA SER A 127 -4.35 -37.61 31.88
C SER A 127 -4.11 -36.26 32.56
N LYS A 128 -4.40 -35.16 31.86
CA LYS A 128 -4.29 -33.78 32.35
C LYS A 128 -5.65 -33.09 32.26
N LEU A 129 -6.12 -32.50 33.37
CA LEU A 129 -7.23 -31.53 33.37
C LEU A 129 -6.69 -30.11 33.46
N VAL A 130 -7.31 -29.18 32.75
CA VAL A 130 -7.02 -27.75 32.85
C VAL A 130 -8.32 -26.98 32.95
N ALA A 131 -8.57 -26.28 34.06
CA ALA A 131 -9.71 -25.37 34.17
C ALA A 131 -9.42 -24.08 33.40
N VAL A 132 -10.35 -23.61 32.58
CA VAL A 132 -10.25 -22.32 31.90
C VAL A 132 -11.24 -21.34 32.55
N GLY A 133 -10.73 -20.16 32.90
CA GLY A 133 -11.46 -19.17 33.68
C GLY A 133 -11.22 -19.26 35.19
N GLY A 134 -11.58 -18.18 35.89
CA GLY A 134 -11.38 -18.06 37.33
C GLY A 134 -12.25 -19.02 38.15
N LYS A 135 -12.01 -19.09 39.47
CA LYS A 135 -12.77 -19.99 40.38
C LYS A 135 -14.30 -19.74 40.41
N LYS A 136 -14.77 -18.56 39.99
CA LYS A 136 -16.19 -18.25 39.81
C LYS A 136 -16.80 -18.95 38.58
N ALA A 137 -16.03 -19.10 37.51
CA ALA A 137 -16.46 -19.75 36.27
C ALA A 137 -16.39 -21.28 36.38
N VAL A 138 -15.27 -21.80 36.89
CA VAL A 138 -15.04 -23.23 37.14
C VAL A 138 -14.43 -23.39 38.53
N ALA A 139 -15.25 -23.79 39.51
CA ALA A 139 -14.84 -23.95 40.90
C ALA A 139 -13.82 -25.11 41.08
N ASP A 140 -12.93 -25.00 42.06
CA ASP A 140 -11.92 -26.04 42.34
C ASP A 140 -12.59 -27.37 42.74
N GLU A 141 -13.74 -27.30 43.42
CA GLU A 141 -14.58 -28.42 43.82
C GLU A 141 -15.16 -29.17 42.61
N ALA A 142 -15.42 -28.46 41.49
CA ALA A 142 -15.92 -29.04 40.26
C ALA A 142 -14.81 -29.81 39.52
N VAL A 143 -13.60 -29.23 39.45
CA VAL A 143 -12.40 -29.92 38.92
C VAL A 143 -12.10 -31.17 39.75
N ALA A 144 -12.19 -31.07 41.09
CA ALA A 144 -12.01 -32.19 41.99
C ALA A 144 -13.09 -33.28 41.82
N ALA A 145 -14.34 -32.90 41.55
CA ALA A 145 -15.43 -33.85 41.27
C ALA A 145 -15.20 -34.60 39.95
N VAL A 146 -14.83 -33.92 38.86
CA VAL A 146 -14.47 -34.55 37.57
C VAL A 146 -13.28 -35.51 37.77
N LYS A 147 -12.21 -35.05 38.44
CA LYS A 147 -11.04 -35.89 38.74
C LYS A 147 -11.37 -37.12 39.58
N LYS A 148 -12.28 -37.01 40.55
CA LYS A 148 -12.62 -38.12 41.46
C LYS A 148 -13.09 -39.39 40.74
N MET A 149 -13.75 -39.25 39.58
CA MET A 149 -14.27 -40.38 38.80
C MET A 149 -13.32 -40.83 37.67
N ASN A 150 -12.18 -40.15 37.50
CA ASN A 150 -11.16 -40.47 36.49
C ASN A 150 -9.75 -40.50 37.11
N ASP A 151 -9.39 -41.68 37.64
CA ASP A 151 -8.09 -42.01 38.22
C ASP A 151 -6.90 -41.84 37.27
N LYS A 152 -7.12 -41.81 35.95
CA LYS A 152 -6.07 -41.52 34.95
C LYS A 152 -5.58 -40.07 34.99
N ILE A 153 -6.34 -39.15 35.62
CA ILE A 153 -5.95 -37.75 35.76
C ILE A 153 -4.86 -37.58 36.82
N THR A 154 -3.62 -37.55 36.37
CA THR A 154 -2.46 -37.33 37.23
C THR A 154 -2.24 -35.83 37.51
N LYS A 155 -2.56 -34.95 36.56
CA LYS A 155 -2.28 -33.50 36.66
C LYS A 155 -3.53 -32.62 36.52
N THR A 156 -3.57 -31.53 37.28
CA THR A 156 -4.59 -30.46 37.24
C THR A 156 -3.90 -29.10 37.16
N GLU A 157 -4.31 -28.25 36.22
CA GLU A 157 -3.85 -26.86 36.06
C GLU A 157 -5.04 -25.90 35.90
N ARG A 158 -4.78 -24.59 35.88
CA ARG A 158 -5.76 -23.54 35.57
C ARG A 158 -5.16 -22.50 34.63
N LEU A 159 -5.99 -21.99 33.71
CA LEU A 159 -5.72 -20.83 32.86
C LEU A 159 -6.73 -19.74 33.25
N ASP A 160 -6.30 -18.79 34.08
CA ASP A 160 -7.14 -17.70 34.57
C ASP A 160 -6.38 -16.37 34.70
N GLY A 161 -7.15 -15.30 34.86
CA GLY A 161 -6.69 -13.96 35.16
C GLY A 161 -7.77 -13.20 35.96
N LYS A 162 -7.50 -11.96 36.35
CA LYS A 162 -8.45 -11.13 37.12
C LYS A 162 -9.70 -10.77 36.32
N ASN A 163 -9.60 -10.77 34.99
CA ASN A 163 -10.67 -10.45 34.06
C ASN A 163 -10.56 -11.34 32.80
N ARG A 164 -11.52 -11.15 31.88
CA ARG A 164 -11.60 -11.88 30.61
C ARG A 164 -10.40 -11.68 29.68
N TYR A 165 -9.77 -10.50 29.71
CA TYR A 165 -8.62 -10.14 28.86
C TYR A 165 -7.35 -10.81 29.37
N GLU A 166 -7.08 -10.73 30.68
CA GLU A 166 -6.00 -11.47 31.34
C GLU A 166 -6.16 -13.00 31.13
N THR A 167 -7.38 -13.53 31.24
CA THR A 167 -7.68 -14.96 31.01
C THR A 167 -7.45 -15.35 29.54
N ASN A 168 -7.93 -14.56 28.58
CA ASN A 168 -7.67 -14.77 27.16
C ASN A 168 -6.16 -14.77 26.85
N VAL A 169 -5.38 -13.86 27.43
CA VAL A 169 -3.92 -13.84 27.30
C VAL A 169 -3.27 -15.08 27.94
N ALA A 170 -3.80 -15.60 29.04
CA ALA A 170 -3.34 -16.88 29.61
C ALA A 170 -3.60 -18.06 28.67
N VAL A 171 -4.78 -18.11 28.04
CA VAL A 171 -5.12 -19.12 27.01
C VAL A 171 -4.21 -18.98 25.79
N ALA A 172 -4.02 -17.77 25.25
CA ALA A 172 -3.13 -17.52 24.12
C ALA A 172 -1.67 -17.93 24.40
N LYS A 173 -1.15 -17.60 25.59
CA LYS A 173 0.19 -18.05 26.05
C LYS A 173 0.30 -19.56 26.17
N ALA A 174 -0.76 -20.27 26.54
CA ALA A 174 -0.77 -21.73 26.58
C ALA A 174 -0.81 -22.33 25.16
N SER A 175 -1.74 -21.85 24.33
CA SER A 175 -1.92 -22.26 22.93
C SER A 175 -0.68 -22.08 22.08
N TYR A 176 0.00 -20.93 22.19
CA TYR A 176 1.11 -20.55 21.31
C TYR A 176 2.49 -20.64 21.98
N LYS A 177 2.61 -21.41 23.09
CA LYS A 177 3.87 -21.58 23.84
C LYS A 177 5.01 -22.21 23.01
N SER A 178 4.67 -23.03 22.02
CA SER A 178 5.61 -23.85 21.26
C SER A 178 5.40 -23.74 19.74
N TYR A 179 4.73 -22.68 19.28
CA TYR A 179 4.37 -22.48 17.87
C TYR A 179 4.81 -21.08 17.41
N SER A 180 5.27 -20.99 16.16
CA SER A 180 5.50 -19.68 15.52
C SER A 180 4.17 -18.98 15.27
N VAL A 181 4.03 -17.74 15.74
CA VAL A 181 2.84 -16.93 15.51
C VAL A 181 3.00 -16.17 14.18
N SER A 182 2.16 -16.48 13.18
CA SER A 182 2.16 -15.83 11.86
C SER A 182 1.10 -14.73 11.71
N ARG A 183 0.09 -14.70 12.58
CA ARG A 183 -0.98 -13.68 12.60
C ARG A 183 -1.43 -13.39 14.03
N VAL A 184 -2.18 -12.30 14.23
CA VAL A 184 -2.92 -12.05 15.49
C VAL A 184 -4.32 -11.59 15.14
N TYR A 185 -5.35 -12.22 15.72
CA TYR A 185 -6.75 -11.83 15.53
C TYR A 185 -7.20 -10.93 16.68
N LEU A 186 -7.75 -9.75 16.38
CA LEU A 186 -8.27 -8.81 17.37
C LEU A 186 -9.80 -8.81 17.34
N THR A 187 -10.42 -8.98 18.49
CA THR A 187 -11.89 -9.12 18.62
C THR A 187 -12.42 -8.36 19.83
N ARG A 188 -13.71 -8.01 19.83
CA ARG A 188 -14.38 -7.35 20.96
C ARG A 188 -14.52 -8.32 22.16
N GLY A 189 -14.04 -7.94 23.34
CA GLY A 189 -14.06 -8.82 24.53
C GLY A 189 -15.42 -8.99 25.22
N ASP A 190 -16.40 -8.14 24.93
CA ASP A 190 -17.75 -8.17 25.51
C ASP A 190 -18.85 -8.64 24.53
N GLN A 191 -18.51 -8.91 23.26
CA GLN A 191 -19.34 -9.66 22.31
C GLN A 191 -18.48 -10.71 21.61
N LEU A 192 -18.69 -11.97 21.98
CA LEU A 192 -17.68 -13.02 21.78
C LEU A 192 -17.80 -13.75 20.44
N VAL A 193 -18.89 -13.52 19.70
CA VAL A 193 -19.28 -14.29 18.51
C VAL A 193 -18.17 -14.35 17.46
N ASP A 194 -17.50 -13.22 17.20
CA ASP A 194 -16.36 -13.17 16.28
C ASP A 194 -15.16 -13.98 16.83
N ALA A 195 -14.89 -13.89 18.13
CA ALA A 195 -13.79 -14.61 18.80
C ALA A 195 -13.97 -16.14 18.78
N LEU A 196 -15.22 -16.64 18.80
CA LEU A 196 -15.51 -18.08 18.65
C LEU A 196 -15.01 -18.60 17.31
N THR A 197 -15.37 -17.89 16.23
CA THR A 197 -14.99 -18.28 14.87
C THR A 197 -13.48 -18.13 14.64
N ALA A 198 -12.88 -17.08 15.20
CA ALA A 198 -11.43 -16.83 15.20
C ALA A 198 -10.64 -17.97 15.83
N GLY A 199 -11.15 -18.59 16.89
CA GLY A 199 -10.48 -19.69 17.59
C GLY A 199 -10.14 -20.88 16.69
N ALA A 200 -10.91 -21.12 15.63
CA ALA A 200 -10.67 -22.19 14.66
C ALA A 200 -9.59 -21.87 13.62
N ALA A 201 -9.23 -20.59 13.41
CA ALA A 201 -8.30 -20.17 12.33
C ALA A 201 -6.87 -20.73 12.48
N GLY A 202 -6.46 -21.09 13.70
CA GLY A 202 -5.32 -21.97 13.98
C GLY A 202 -3.93 -21.34 14.00
N ASP A 203 -3.66 -20.35 13.15
CA ASP A 203 -2.29 -19.86 12.88
C ASP A 203 -1.82 -18.65 13.73
N GLY A 204 -2.67 -18.16 14.63
CA GLY A 204 -2.36 -17.00 15.45
C GLY A 204 -3.31 -16.81 16.63
N PRO A 205 -2.87 -16.19 17.74
CA PRO A 205 -3.73 -15.97 18.90
C PRO A 205 -4.86 -15.00 18.58
N VAL A 206 -6.03 -15.34 19.08
CA VAL A 206 -7.20 -14.46 19.19
C VAL A 206 -7.06 -13.68 20.48
N LEU A 207 -6.94 -12.36 20.38
CA LEU A 207 -6.86 -11.44 21.49
C LEU A 207 -8.19 -10.68 21.65
N LEU A 208 -8.67 -10.63 22.89
CA LEU A 208 -9.81 -9.81 23.27
C LEU A 208 -9.35 -8.38 23.56
N VAL A 209 -10.06 -7.41 23.00
CA VAL A 209 -9.82 -5.97 23.15
C VAL A 209 -11.06 -5.30 23.76
N ASN A 210 -10.85 -4.28 24.58
CA ASN A 210 -11.90 -3.45 25.16
C ASN A 210 -12.68 -2.73 24.04
N HIS A 211 -14.00 -2.60 24.19
CA HIS A 211 -14.82 -1.86 23.22
C HIS A 211 -14.54 -0.35 23.23
N GLU A 212 -14.31 0.20 24.43
CA GLU A 212 -14.03 1.60 24.72
C GLU A 212 -13.05 1.72 25.90
N GLY A 213 -12.53 2.92 26.14
CA GLY A 213 -11.58 3.20 27.22
C GLY A 213 -10.15 2.77 26.88
N ASP A 214 -9.36 2.39 27.89
CA ASP A 214 -8.00 1.87 27.69
C ASP A 214 -8.02 0.36 27.41
N VAL A 215 -7.16 -0.06 26.47
CA VAL A 215 -6.92 -1.48 26.18
C VAL A 215 -6.25 -2.13 27.38
N ASP A 216 -6.72 -3.32 27.78
CA ASP A 216 -6.15 -4.06 28.90
C ASP A 216 -4.63 -4.27 28.73
N LYS A 217 -3.89 -3.94 29.80
CA LYS A 217 -2.43 -3.97 29.85
C LYS A 217 -1.86 -5.35 29.51
N ALA A 218 -2.55 -6.44 29.89
CA ALA A 218 -2.12 -7.79 29.56
C ALA A 218 -2.25 -8.09 28.06
N THR A 219 -3.33 -7.63 27.41
CA THR A 219 -3.52 -7.75 25.96
C THR A 219 -2.42 -6.99 25.22
N LYS A 220 -2.19 -5.72 25.60
CA LYS A 220 -1.17 -4.87 24.96
C LYS A 220 0.24 -5.43 25.14
N GLU A 221 0.64 -5.75 26.37
CA GLU A 221 1.96 -6.33 26.64
C GLU A 221 2.19 -7.68 25.96
N TYR A 222 1.15 -8.51 25.82
CA TYR A 222 1.30 -9.78 25.12
C TYR A 222 1.45 -9.56 23.62
N PHE A 223 0.66 -8.66 23.03
CA PHE A 223 0.81 -8.27 21.62
C PHE A 223 2.22 -7.73 21.32
N GLU A 224 2.71 -6.78 22.13
CA GLU A 224 4.05 -6.19 21.98
C GLU A 224 5.19 -7.24 22.06
N LYS A 225 4.97 -8.35 22.78
CA LYS A 225 5.95 -9.46 22.93
C LYS A 225 5.93 -10.46 21.76
N LEU A 226 4.99 -10.36 20.82
CA LEU A 226 4.91 -11.21 19.61
C LEU A 226 5.74 -10.65 18.44
N THR A 227 6.85 -9.97 18.73
CA THR A 227 7.60 -9.08 17.83
C THR A 227 7.81 -9.58 16.39
N LEU A 228 7.33 -8.76 15.44
CA LEU A 228 7.88 -8.53 14.10
C LEU A 228 7.77 -9.65 13.04
N SER A 229 6.69 -10.46 13.05
CA SER A 229 6.32 -11.27 11.86
C SER A 229 4.83 -11.47 11.63
N ALA A 230 3.97 -11.00 12.54
CA ALA A 230 2.54 -11.34 12.52
C ALA A 230 1.66 -10.25 11.85
N ASP A 231 0.94 -10.61 10.79
CA ASP A 231 -0.14 -9.78 10.23
C ASP A 231 -1.29 -9.72 11.25
N GLY A 232 -1.68 -8.52 11.70
CA GLY A 232 -2.86 -8.30 12.54
C GLY A 232 -4.16 -8.34 11.75
N VAL A 233 -5.21 -8.95 12.29
CA VAL A 233 -6.54 -9.06 11.65
C VAL A 233 -7.63 -8.69 12.65
N VAL A 234 -8.37 -7.63 12.39
CA VAL A 234 -9.51 -7.22 13.22
C VAL A 234 -10.77 -7.93 12.75
N LEU A 235 -11.57 -8.48 13.66
CA LEU A 235 -12.89 -9.02 13.35
C LEU A 235 -14.01 -8.09 13.87
N GLY A 236 -15.10 -8.04 13.11
CA GLY A 236 -16.23 -7.16 13.38
C GLY A 236 -16.01 -5.72 12.89
N GLY A 237 -17.11 -4.99 12.69
CA GLY A 237 -17.09 -3.60 12.21
C GLY A 237 -16.61 -2.59 13.26
N LYS A 238 -16.57 -1.30 12.89
CA LYS A 238 -16.25 -0.20 13.84
C LYS A 238 -17.15 -0.17 15.09
N SER A 239 -18.39 -0.69 15.00
CA SER A 239 -19.31 -0.86 16.14
C SER A 239 -19.00 -2.07 17.04
N ALA A 240 -18.23 -3.06 16.55
CA ALA A 240 -17.67 -4.11 17.39
C ALA A 240 -16.37 -3.60 18.03
N LEU A 241 -15.39 -3.22 17.22
CA LEU A 241 -14.12 -2.66 17.71
C LEU A 241 -13.78 -1.39 16.94
N SER A 242 -13.80 -0.24 17.62
CA SER A 242 -13.59 1.06 16.98
C SER A 242 -12.17 1.20 16.43
N GLU A 243 -11.96 2.11 15.46
CA GLU A 243 -10.61 2.42 14.98
C GLU A 243 -9.72 2.97 16.10
N GLU A 244 -10.27 3.72 17.05
CA GLU A 244 -9.51 4.22 18.21
C GLU A 244 -8.88 3.07 19.01
N GLN A 245 -9.64 2.00 19.30
CA GLN A 245 -9.14 0.83 20.01
C GLN A 245 -8.10 0.03 19.22
N VAL A 246 -8.26 -0.08 17.90
CA VAL A 246 -7.27 -0.73 17.02
C VAL A 246 -6.00 0.13 16.92
N ASN A 247 -6.13 1.44 16.79
CA ASN A 247 -5.02 2.39 16.63
C ASN A 247 -4.17 2.50 17.90
N LYS A 248 -4.74 2.25 19.09
CA LYS A 248 -3.98 2.11 20.36
C LYS A 248 -2.96 0.95 20.37
N ILE A 249 -2.99 0.09 19.35
CA ILE A 249 -2.11 -1.07 19.20
C ILE A 249 -1.18 -0.95 17.97
N LEU A 250 -1.54 -0.20 16.91
CA LEU A 250 -1.13 -0.59 15.55
C LEU A 250 -0.84 0.58 14.53
N GLY A 251 -1.41 0.67 13.30
CA GLY A 251 -1.00 1.65 12.25
C GLY A 251 -1.49 1.43 10.78
N GLU A 252 -1.46 2.41 9.85
CA GLU A 252 -2.37 2.48 8.65
C GLU A 252 -2.08 1.68 7.34
N THR A 253 -3.10 1.02 6.72
CA THR A 253 -3.46 1.08 5.25
C THR A 253 -4.78 0.37 4.81
N LYS A 254 -5.18 0.48 3.52
CA LYS A 254 -6.58 0.57 2.99
C LYS A 254 -7.35 -0.70 2.49
N LYS A 255 -8.68 -0.51 2.52
CA LYS A 255 -9.90 -1.20 2.01
C LYS A 255 -9.83 -2.03 0.70
N LEU A 256 -10.65 -3.10 0.63
CA LEU A 256 -10.93 -3.96 -0.55
C LEU A 256 -12.43 -4.36 -0.57
N ASP A 257 -13.02 -4.65 -1.74
CA ASP A 257 -14.38 -5.22 -1.80
C ASP A 257 -14.35 -6.69 -1.33
N PRO A 258 -15.00 -7.07 -0.22
CA PRO A 258 -14.75 -8.36 0.42
C PRO A 258 -15.20 -9.56 -0.42
N TRP A 259 -16.23 -9.38 -1.25
CA TRP A 259 -16.88 -10.44 -2.04
C TRP A 259 -16.47 -10.41 -3.51
N SER A 260 -15.60 -9.48 -3.87
CA SER A 260 -15.08 -9.25 -5.22
C SER A 260 -14.57 -10.52 -5.91
N TYR A 261 -13.89 -11.40 -5.18
CA TYR A 261 -13.40 -12.69 -5.68
C TYR A 261 -14.53 -13.66 -6.07
N LEU A 262 -15.66 -13.69 -5.32
CA LEU A 262 -16.84 -14.52 -5.64
C LEU A 262 -17.60 -14.06 -6.88
N LYS A 263 -17.40 -12.82 -7.32
CA LYS A 263 -18.07 -12.28 -8.50
C LYS A 263 -17.69 -13.08 -9.74
N THR A 264 -18.69 -13.43 -10.53
CA THR A 264 -18.51 -13.98 -11.87
C THR A 264 -17.79 -12.99 -12.78
N THR A 265 -17.20 -13.47 -13.89
CA THR A 265 -16.58 -12.61 -14.92
C THR A 265 -17.55 -11.53 -15.45
N ALA A 266 -18.85 -11.83 -15.52
CA ALA A 266 -19.88 -10.89 -15.95
C ALA A 266 -20.08 -9.74 -14.94
N GLU A 267 -20.11 -10.04 -13.64
CA GLU A 267 -20.20 -9.03 -12.58
C GLU A 267 -18.92 -8.19 -12.51
N LYS A 268 -17.74 -8.81 -12.55
CA LYS A 268 -16.43 -8.12 -12.60
C LYS A 268 -16.36 -7.16 -13.79
N LYS A 269 -16.88 -7.55 -14.97
CA LYS A 269 -16.99 -6.69 -16.15
C LYS A 269 -17.90 -5.49 -15.90
N ALA A 270 -19.07 -5.71 -15.31
CA ALA A 270 -20.03 -4.63 -15.01
C ALA A 270 -19.47 -3.61 -14.02
N ASP A 271 -18.65 -4.03 -13.06
CA ASP A 271 -17.95 -3.14 -12.13
C ASP A 271 -16.89 -2.29 -12.84
N VAL A 272 -16.07 -2.87 -13.72
CA VAL A 272 -15.12 -2.12 -14.58
C VAL A 272 -15.86 -1.08 -15.43
N GLN A 273 -16.98 -1.46 -16.06
CA GLN A 273 -17.80 -0.54 -16.86
C GLN A 273 -18.34 0.62 -16.00
N ARG A 274 -18.88 0.33 -14.81
CA ARG A 274 -19.45 1.36 -13.92
C ARG A 274 -18.36 2.29 -13.38
N ALA A 275 -17.23 1.74 -12.94
CA ALA A 275 -16.11 2.55 -12.45
C ALA A 275 -15.54 3.46 -13.56
N ALA A 276 -15.46 2.96 -14.79
CA ALA A 276 -15.02 3.75 -15.94
C ALA A 276 -16.03 4.87 -16.28
N ALA A 277 -17.33 4.60 -16.28
CA ALA A 277 -18.36 5.62 -16.48
C ALA A 277 -18.42 6.67 -15.37
N VAL A 278 -18.06 6.32 -14.12
CA VAL A 278 -17.91 7.28 -13.01
C VAL A 278 -16.63 8.12 -13.15
N TYR A 279 -15.51 7.53 -13.55
CA TYR A 279 -14.25 8.27 -13.72
C TYR A 279 -14.28 9.19 -14.96
N PHE A 280 -14.62 8.65 -16.14
CA PHE A 280 -14.62 9.38 -17.42
C PHE A 280 -15.93 10.11 -17.75
N GLY A 281 -17.04 9.75 -17.13
CA GLY A 281 -18.38 10.23 -17.49
C GLY A 281 -19.11 9.31 -18.46
N GLN A 282 -20.44 9.37 -18.44
CA GLN A 282 -21.33 8.46 -19.18
C GLN A 282 -21.10 8.53 -20.69
N ASP A 283 -21.00 9.72 -21.29
CA ASP A 283 -20.82 9.88 -22.74
C ASP A 283 -19.45 9.39 -23.21
N LYS A 284 -18.37 9.75 -22.51
CA LYS A 284 -17.02 9.24 -22.83
C LYS A 284 -16.95 7.73 -22.74
N TRP A 285 -17.43 7.13 -21.65
CA TRP A 285 -17.41 5.67 -21.49
C TRP A 285 -18.29 4.96 -22.54
N GLN A 286 -19.53 5.40 -22.78
CA GLN A 286 -20.41 4.68 -23.72
C GLN A 286 -19.91 4.78 -25.19
N ARG A 287 -19.11 5.80 -25.51
CA ARG A 287 -18.39 5.95 -26.79
C ARG A 287 -17.14 5.09 -26.93
N MET A 288 -16.53 4.64 -25.83
CA MET A 288 -15.35 3.76 -25.89
C MET A 288 -15.67 2.49 -26.68
N GLY A 289 -14.64 1.92 -27.29
CA GLY A 289 -14.75 0.64 -27.98
C GLY A 289 -15.17 -0.48 -27.02
N LYS A 290 -15.85 -1.50 -27.58
CA LYS A 290 -16.28 -2.71 -26.84
C LYS A 290 -15.13 -3.58 -26.33
N GLY A 291 -13.91 -3.32 -26.82
CA GLY A 291 -12.69 -4.02 -26.42
C GLY A 291 -12.24 -3.67 -25.00
N PHE A 292 -11.27 -4.44 -24.54
CA PHE A 292 -10.60 -4.29 -23.26
C PHE A 292 -9.15 -4.76 -23.40
N ILE A 293 -8.25 -4.26 -22.55
CA ILE A 293 -6.82 -4.58 -22.64
C ILE A 293 -6.55 -6.05 -22.26
N GLU A 294 -5.51 -6.65 -22.84
CA GLU A 294 -5.02 -7.97 -22.37
C GLU A 294 -4.20 -7.80 -21.07
N GLN A 295 -4.32 -8.77 -20.16
CA GLN A 295 -3.72 -8.74 -18.82
C GLN A 295 -2.21 -8.39 -18.79
N LYS A 296 -1.44 -8.86 -19.78
CA LYS A 296 0.01 -8.62 -19.94
C LYS A 296 0.36 -7.17 -20.34
N TYR A 297 -0.58 -6.42 -20.88
CA TYR A 297 -0.39 -5.03 -21.33
C TYR A 297 -1.06 -4.00 -20.40
N TRP A 298 -1.68 -4.45 -19.30
CA TRP A 298 -2.27 -3.58 -18.28
C TRP A 298 -1.20 -2.91 -17.41
N ASP A 299 -1.10 -1.59 -17.52
CA ASP A 299 -0.35 -0.70 -16.63
C ASP A 299 -1.32 0.30 -15.96
N PRO A 300 -1.50 0.28 -14.64
CA PRO A 300 -2.33 1.25 -13.91
C PRO A 300 -1.97 2.72 -14.15
N LYS A 301 -0.72 3.03 -14.52
CA LYS A 301 -0.30 4.41 -14.85
C LYS A 301 -0.92 4.91 -16.15
N LYS A 302 -1.29 3.98 -17.04
CA LYS A 302 -1.88 4.23 -18.37
C LYS A 302 -3.40 4.08 -18.38
N VAL A 303 -4.06 4.14 -17.21
CA VAL A 303 -5.52 3.99 -17.07
C VAL A 303 -6.33 4.89 -18.03
N ASP A 304 -5.78 6.03 -18.46
CA ASP A 304 -6.41 6.97 -19.39
C ASP A 304 -6.27 6.60 -20.88
N GLU A 305 -5.49 5.56 -21.23
CA GLU A 305 -5.20 5.15 -22.62
C GLU A 305 -6.07 3.97 -23.11
N TYR A 306 -6.81 3.29 -22.23
CA TYR A 306 -7.51 2.03 -22.56
C TYR A 306 -9.03 2.18 -22.74
N ASN A 307 -9.64 1.21 -23.44
CA ASN A 307 -11.09 1.02 -23.48
C ASN A 307 -11.55 0.14 -22.30
N TYR A 308 -12.72 0.46 -21.74
CA TYR A 308 -13.29 -0.21 -20.55
C TYR A 308 -14.64 -0.86 -20.86
N PHE A 309 -14.67 -1.73 -21.87
CA PHE A 309 -15.89 -2.37 -22.38
C PHE A 309 -17.02 -1.35 -22.67
N GLY A 310 -16.70 -0.25 -23.35
CA GLY A 310 -17.70 0.75 -23.74
C GLY A 310 -18.71 0.19 -24.74
N ASN A 311 -19.79 0.92 -24.98
CA ASN A 311 -20.85 0.46 -25.88
C ASN A 311 -20.51 0.64 -27.37
N GLY A 312 -19.46 1.41 -27.70
CA GLY A 312 -19.16 1.84 -29.07
C GLY A 312 -20.24 2.76 -29.65
N TYR A 313 -20.84 3.61 -28.82
CA TYR A 313 -21.96 4.47 -29.21
C TYR A 313 -21.53 5.55 -30.22
N THR A 314 -22.20 5.57 -31.38
CA THR A 314 -21.88 6.46 -32.52
C THR A 314 -22.84 7.65 -32.69
N GLY A 315 -23.82 7.83 -31.80
CA GLY A 315 -24.77 8.95 -31.88
C GLY A 315 -24.19 10.31 -31.48
N GLY A 316 -25.05 11.33 -31.38
CA GLY A 316 -24.67 12.68 -30.96
C GLY A 316 -24.12 12.76 -29.53
N ALA A 317 -23.22 13.73 -29.27
CA ALA A 317 -22.56 13.93 -27.97
C ALA A 317 -23.56 14.30 -26.88
N VAL A 318 -23.52 13.57 -25.75
CA VAL A 318 -24.41 13.79 -24.60
C VAL A 318 -23.62 14.49 -23.52
N VAL A 319 -23.64 15.82 -23.52
CA VAL A 319 -22.97 16.62 -22.47
C VAL A 319 -23.69 16.37 -21.15
N GLY A 320 -23.08 15.57 -20.27
CA GLY A 320 -23.71 15.15 -19.02
C GLY A 320 -23.96 16.30 -18.06
N GLU A 321 -25.22 16.44 -17.62
CA GLU A 321 -25.66 17.44 -16.63
C GLU A 321 -25.78 16.85 -15.22
N SER A 322 -25.86 15.52 -15.08
CA SER A 322 -25.96 14.88 -13.76
C SER A 322 -24.65 14.99 -12.99
N LYS A 323 -24.76 15.47 -11.74
CA LYS A 323 -23.70 15.45 -10.72
C LYS A 323 -23.78 14.23 -9.78
N ASP A 324 -24.77 13.35 -9.97
CA ASP A 324 -24.94 12.15 -9.15
C ASP A 324 -24.40 10.90 -9.90
N PRO A 325 -23.36 10.22 -9.39
CA PRO A 325 -22.85 9.01 -10.01
C PRO A 325 -23.85 7.83 -10.00
N SER A 326 -24.94 7.90 -9.22
CA SER A 326 -26.01 6.89 -9.25
C SER A 326 -26.73 6.81 -10.61
N THR A 327 -26.67 7.88 -11.41
CA THR A 327 -27.35 7.93 -12.73
C THR A 327 -26.60 7.19 -13.84
N VAL A 328 -25.39 6.67 -13.56
CA VAL A 328 -24.61 5.85 -14.51
C VAL A 328 -25.37 4.59 -14.90
N ASN A 329 -25.53 4.39 -16.21
CA ASN A 329 -26.17 3.19 -16.77
C ASN A 329 -25.26 2.54 -17.82
N VAL A 330 -24.82 1.32 -17.52
CA VAL A 330 -23.91 0.53 -18.38
C VAL A 330 -24.63 -0.48 -19.26
N SER A 331 -25.94 -0.67 -19.07
CA SER A 331 -26.73 -1.66 -19.81
C SER A 331 -27.39 -1.09 -21.07
N VAL A 332 -27.54 0.23 -21.16
CA VAL A 332 -28.11 0.94 -22.32
C VAL A 332 -27.34 2.22 -22.62
N ASN A 333 -27.45 2.73 -23.85
CA ASN A 333 -26.91 4.05 -24.19
C ASN A 333 -27.81 5.15 -23.61
N VAL A 334 -27.23 6.09 -22.87
CA VAL A 334 -27.95 7.23 -22.30
C VAL A 334 -27.90 8.39 -23.29
N THR A 335 -29.07 8.88 -23.70
CA THR A 335 -29.24 10.00 -24.65
C THR A 335 -29.71 11.30 -24.01
N ASP A 336 -30.18 11.24 -22.76
CA ASP A 336 -30.70 12.37 -21.98
C ASP A 336 -29.58 12.99 -21.14
N PRO A 337 -29.17 14.25 -21.41
CA PRO A 337 -28.15 14.98 -20.63
C PRO A 337 -28.36 14.93 -19.12
N LYS A 338 -29.62 14.99 -18.65
CA LYS A 338 -29.96 15.02 -17.22
C LYS A 338 -29.76 13.67 -16.52
N LYS A 339 -29.63 12.59 -17.29
CA LYS A 339 -29.34 11.24 -16.78
C LYS A 339 -27.89 10.84 -17.02
N ALA A 340 -27.20 11.50 -17.94
CA ALA A 340 -25.78 11.28 -18.17
C ALA A 340 -24.94 11.92 -17.05
N PHE A 341 -24.26 11.09 -16.27
CA PHE A 341 -23.28 11.58 -15.28
C PHE A 341 -22.07 12.21 -15.98
N ILE A 342 -21.67 13.40 -15.53
CA ILE A 342 -20.61 14.20 -16.17
C ILE A 342 -19.22 13.57 -16.08
N GLY A 343 -18.95 12.75 -15.05
CA GLY A 343 -17.65 12.17 -14.79
C GLY A 343 -16.74 13.04 -13.92
N TYR A 344 -15.95 12.40 -13.05
CA TYR A 344 -15.07 13.14 -12.14
C TYR A 344 -13.80 13.69 -12.79
N LYS A 345 -13.26 13.03 -13.83
CA LYS A 345 -12.04 13.46 -14.51
C LYS A 345 -12.24 14.84 -15.18
N ASP A 346 -13.15 14.90 -16.15
CA ASP A 346 -13.39 16.09 -16.97
C ASP A 346 -13.86 17.29 -16.14
N SER A 347 -14.72 17.06 -15.14
CA SER A 347 -15.18 18.12 -14.24
C SER A 347 -14.05 18.68 -13.36
N THR A 348 -13.10 17.84 -12.93
CA THR A 348 -11.90 18.27 -12.20
C THR A 348 -10.93 19.04 -13.10
N GLU A 349 -10.69 18.56 -14.33
CA GLU A 349 -9.84 19.26 -15.31
C GLU A 349 -10.40 20.65 -15.66
N LYS A 350 -11.74 20.78 -15.79
CA LYS A 350 -12.41 22.06 -16.01
C LYS A 350 -12.29 22.99 -14.80
N LEU A 351 -12.58 22.49 -13.59
CA LEU A 351 -12.42 23.25 -12.35
C LEU A 351 -10.98 23.74 -12.17
N GLY A 352 -9.97 22.92 -12.47
CA GLY A 352 -8.56 23.32 -12.37
C GLY A 352 -8.19 24.50 -13.27
N LYS A 353 -8.76 24.56 -14.49
CA LYS A 353 -8.58 25.71 -15.39
C LYS A 353 -9.26 26.97 -14.85
N ASN A 354 -10.48 26.83 -14.34
CA ASN A 354 -11.23 27.93 -13.73
C ASN A 354 -10.51 28.48 -12.48
N VAL A 355 -10.00 27.59 -11.61
CA VAL A 355 -9.18 27.97 -10.45
C VAL A 355 -7.94 28.73 -10.91
N LEU A 356 -7.18 28.26 -11.91
CA LEU A 356 -6.00 28.97 -12.39
C LEU A 356 -6.31 30.39 -12.89
N ALA A 357 -7.39 30.56 -13.67
CA ALA A 357 -7.82 31.88 -14.13
C ALA A 357 -8.21 32.80 -12.95
N LEU A 358 -8.95 32.27 -11.97
CA LEU A 358 -9.34 32.99 -10.76
C LEU A 358 -8.14 33.32 -9.86
N THR A 359 -7.15 32.43 -9.70
CA THR A 359 -5.91 32.69 -8.96
C THR A 359 -5.18 33.89 -9.54
N ASN A 360 -5.02 33.95 -10.87
CA ASN A 360 -4.33 35.06 -11.53
C ASN A 360 -5.06 36.39 -11.29
N LYS A 361 -6.40 36.39 -11.41
CA LYS A 361 -7.23 37.58 -11.19
C LYS A 361 -7.24 38.03 -9.72
N HIS A 362 -7.38 37.08 -8.79
CA HIS A 362 -7.35 37.28 -7.34
C HIS A 362 -6.01 37.85 -6.88
N THR A 363 -4.89 37.24 -7.32
CA THR A 363 -3.53 37.69 -6.95
C THR A 363 -3.28 39.14 -7.38
N ALA A 364 -3.72 39.53 -8.58
CA ALA A 364 -3.59 40.91 -9.05
C ALA A 364 -4.41 41.89 -8.20
N LEU A 365 -5.69 41.56 -7.95
CA LEU A 365 -6.58 42.40 -7.12
C LEU A 365 -6.13 42.49 -5.66
N GLN A 366 -5.58 41.42 -5.09
CA GLN A 366 -4.99 41.41 -3.77
C GLN A 366 -3.75 42.31 -3.69
N ALA A 367 -2.88 42.29 -4.72
CA ALA A 367 -1.72 43.17 -4.78
C ALA A 367 -2.12 44.66 -4.83
N ASP A 368 -3.13 45.01 -5.62
CA ASP A 368 -3.70 46.37 -5.69
C ASP A 368 -4.31 46.79 -4.34
N LEU A 369 -5.09 45.91 -3.71
CA LEU A 369 -5.68 46.12 -2.38
C LEU A 369 -4.62 46.32 -1.30
N ASP A 370 -3.57 45.50 -1.28
CA ASP A 370 -2.45 45.61 -0.35
C ASP A 370 -1.69 46.93 -0.54
N VAL A 371 -1.47 47.37 -1.78
CA VAL A 371 -0.85 48.67 -2.09
C VAL A 371 -1.74 49.82 -1.59
N ALA A 372 -3.04 49.79 -1.89
CA ALA A 372 -3.98 50.82 -1.47
C ALA A 372 -4.08 50.90 0.07
N LEU A 373 -4.15 49.75 0.75
CA LEU A 373 -4.21 49.67 2.21
C LEU A 373 -2.92 50.19 2.86
N ARG A 374 -1.74 49.75 2.40
CA ARG A 374 -0.45 50.28 2.88
C ARG A 374 -0.36 51.80 2.69
N ASN A 375 -0.81 52.31 1.55
CA ASN A 375 -0.79 53.74 1.26
C ASN A 375 -1.74 54.55 2.15
N ALA A 376 -2.92 54.00 2.48
CA ALA A 376 -3.90 54.60 3.40
C ALA A 376 -3.40 54.62 4.85
N ILE A 377 -2.84 53.51 5.34
CA ILE A 377 -2.24 53.39 6.68
C ILE A 377 -1.04 54.35 6.80
N ALA A 378 -0.09 54.31 5.86
CA ALA A 378 1.05 55.24 5.84
C ALA A 378 0.61 56.71 5.61
N GLY A 379 -0.59 56.93 5.09
CA GLY A 379 -1.22 58.24 4.97
C GLY A 379 -2.02 58.69 6.18
N LYS A 380 -2.18 57.84 7.22
CA LYS A 380 -3.01 58.10 8.40
C LYS A 380 -4.46 58.48 8.06
N ALA A 381 -5.01 57.87 7.01
CA ALA A 381 -6.38 58.14 6.55
C ALA A 381 -7.39 57.92 7.69
N LYS A 382 -8.28 58.89 7.91
CA LYS A 382 -9.20 58.95 9.04
C LYS A 382 -10.54 58.29 8.72
N ALA A 383 -11.22 57.74 9.72
CA ALA A 383 -12.56 57.16 9.59
C ALA A 383 -13.59 58.12 8.95
N GLY A 384 -13.42 59.43 9.12
CA GLY A 384 -14.24 60.48 8.48
C GLY A 384 -14.09 60.59 6.95
N GLU A 385 -13.00 60.08 6.36
CA GLU A 385 -12.75 60.11 4.91
C GLU A 385 -13.52 59.02 4.14
N PHE A 386 -14.18 58.10 4.85
CA PHE A 386 -14.90 56.95 4.28
C PHE A 386 -16.42 57.03 4.47
N VAL A 387 -16.95 58.16 4.97
CA VAL A 387 -18.34 58.26 5.45
C VAL A 387 -19.34 58.00 4.33
N GLY A 388 -20.18 56.97 4.52
CA GLY A 388 -21.19 56.55 3.53
C GLY A 388 -20.61 56.15 2.17
N GLY A 389 -19.30 55.82 2.11
CA GLY A 389 -18.62 55.42 0.88
C GLY A 389 -18.11 56.58 0.02
N ASN A 390 -18.20 57.82 0.50
CA ASN A 390 -17.76 59.01 -0.22
C ASN A 390 -16.36 59.43 0.25
N ALA A 391 -15.37 59.28 -0.62
CA ALA A 391 -14.02 59.79 -0.43
C ALA A 391 -13.72 60.91 -1.45
N ALA A 392 -12.75 61.76 -1.16
CA ALA A 392 -12.33 62.81 -2.08
C ALA A 392 -11.63 62.22 -3.32
N VAL A 393 -11.89 62.77 -4.51
CA VAL A 393 -11.28 62.30 -5.76
C VAL A 393 -9.77 62.49 -5.73
N GLY A 394 -9.03 61.44 -6.10
CA GLY A 394 -7.57 61.35 -6.01
C GLY A 394 -7.03 61.02 -4.61
N SER A 395 -7.89 60.75 -3.63
CA SER A 395 -7.45 60.44 -2.26
C SER A 395 -7.04 58.97 -2.07
N LYS A 396 -6.27 58.73 -1.00
CA LYS A 396 -5.90 57.38 -0.56
C LYS A 396 -7.12 56.57 -0.10
N ALA A 397 -8.13 57.23 0.48
CA ALA A 397 -9.39 56.61 0.86
C ALA A 397 -10.21 56.16 -0.37
N GLU A 398 -10.25 56.97 -1.45
CA GLU A 398 -10.88 56.58 -2.71
C GLU A 398 -10.17 55.39 -3.36
N ALA A 399 -8.83 55.43 -3.43
CA ALA A 399 -8.04 54.32 -3.98
C ALA A 399 -8.31 53.00 -3.24
N LEU A 400 -8.43 53.04 -1.91
CA LEU A 400 -8.74 51.87 -1.08
C LEU A 400 -10.19 51.39 -1.25
N LEU A 401 -11.18 52.30 -1.30
CA LEU A 401 -12.58 51.95 -1.59
C LEU A 401 -12.71 51.26 -2.97
N ASN A 402 -12.01 51.78 -3.99
CA ASN A 402 -12.00 51.21 -5.33
C ASN A 402 -11.36 49.82 -5.36
N ALA A 403 -10.25 49.60 -4.64
CA ALA A 403 -9.62 48.28 -4.53
C ALA A 403 -10.51 47.27 -3.79
N VAL A 404 -11.17 47.68 -2.69
CA VAL A 404 -12.16 46.85 -1.98
C VAL A 404 -13.32 46.47 -2.89
N LYS A 405 -13.86 47.41 -3.67
CA LYS A 405 -14.92 47.15 -4.65
C LYS A 405 -14.47 46.20 -5.75
N ALA A 406 -13.24 46.35 -6.26
CA ALA A 406 -12.70 45.49 -7.32
C ALA A 406 -12.46 44.04 -6.85
N MET A 407 -12.07 43.84 -5.59
CA MET A 407 -11.79 42.52 -5.01
C MET A 407 -13.07 41.81 -4.53
N TYR A 408 -13.87 42.49 -3.72
CA TYR A 408 -15.01 41.89 -3.00
C TYR A 408 -16.37 42.22 -3.60
N GLY A 409 -16.42 43.01 -4.68
CA GLY A 409 -17.67 43.42 -5.33
C GLY A 409 -18.56 44.32 -4.47
N VAL A 410 -18.07 44.79 -3.32
CA VAL A 410 -18.86 45.55 -2.34
C VAL A 410 -19.12 46.96 -2.84
N SER A 411 -20.36 47.43 -2.73
CA SER A 411 -20.70 48.81 -3.09
C SER A 411 -20.01 49.79 -2.15
N SER A 412 -19.50 50.92 -2.66
CA SER A 412 -18.74 51.88 -1.85
C SER A 412 -19.52 52.34 -0.61
N GLN A 413 -20.84 52.49 -0.74
CA GLN A 413 -21.76 52.84 0.34
C GLN A 413 -21.82 51.79 1.45
N ALA A 414 -21.70 50.50 1.11
CA ALA A 414 -21.67 49.41 2.08
C ALA A 414 -20.27 49.19 2.70
N ALA A 415 -19.21 49.55 1.97
CA ALA A 415 -17.83 49.51 2.47
C ALA A 415 -17.50 50.69 3.42
N GLY A 416 -18.20 51.82 3.28
CA GLY A 416 -17.94 53.05 4.02
C GLY A 416 -18.32 53.03 5.51
N THR A 417 -17.82 54.04 6.24
CA THR A 417 -18.05 54.19 7.68
C THR A 417 -19.39 54.85 8.01
N THR A 418 -19.94 54.56 9.19
CA THR A 418 -21.16 55.19 9.72
C THR A 418 -20.93 55.74 11.13
N PHE A 419 -21.28 57.01 11.33
CA PHE A 419 -21.18 57.70 12.62
C PHE A 419 -22.55 57.86 13.29
N LYS A 420 -22.61 57.72 14.62
CA LYS A 420 -23.79 58.03 15.45
C LYS A 420 -23.38 58.93 16.61
N LYS A 421 -24.10 60.04 16.80
CA LYS A 421 -23.80 61.06 17.84
C LYS A 421 -22.34 61.53 17.84
N GLY A 422 -21.74 61.70 16.67
CA GLY A 422 -20.35 62.17 16.50
C GLY A 422 -19.27 61.14 16.80
N LYS A 423 -19.60 59.86 17.04
CA LYS A 423 -18.64 58.76 17.19
C LYS A 423 -18.80 57.73 16.08
N LEU A 424 -17.70 57.08 15.70
CA LEU A 424 -17.74 55.93 14.80
C LEU A 424 -18.64 54.84 15.41
N SER A 425 -19.57 54.33 14.61
CA SER A 425 -20.57 53.35 15.05
C SER A 425 -20.63 52.09 14.19
N ASP A 426 -20.06 52.17 12.99
CA ASP A 426 -19.76 51.03 12.12
C ASP A 426 -18.54 51.41 11.27
N GLY A 427 -17.54 50.53 11.23
CA GLY A 427 -16.31 50.69 10.43
C GLY A 427 -16.48 50.26 8.96
N GLY A 428 -17.59 49.59 8.63
CA GLY A 428 -17.82 49.03 7.30
C GLY A 428 -16.75 47.99 6.96
N ALA A 429 -16.08 48.17 5.82
CA ALA A 429 -15.01 47.31 5.33
C ALA A 429 -13.66 47.48 6.06
N PHE A 430 -13.53 48.42 6.99
CA PHE A 430 -12.26 48.87 7.56
C PHE A 430 -12.24 48.81 9.09
N THR A 431 -11.04 48.69 9.66
CA THR A 431 -10.80 48.86 11.10
C THR A 431 -10.02 50.15 11.37
N PHE A 432 -10.27 50.77 12.52
CA PHE A 432 -9.69 52.05 12.91
C PHE A 432 -9.18 51.97 14.36
N ASP A 433 -8.18 52.79 14.66
CA ASP A 433 -7.68 53.04 16.00
C ASP A 433 -8.71 53.86 16.82
N SER A 434 -8.97 53.45 18.06
CA SER A 434 -10.07 54.00 18.88
C SER A 434 -9.86 55.45 19.35
N ASP A 435 -8.62 55.90 19.36
CA ASP A 435 -8.21 57.16 19.99
C ASP A 435 -7.89 58.22 18.92
N THR A 436 -7.43 57.77 17.74
CA THR A 436 -6.97 58.65 16.65
C THR A 436 -7.84 58.60 15.40
N ASP A 437 -8.83 57.71 15.32
CA ASP A 437 -9.65 57.40 14.12
C ASP A 437 -8.81 57.03 12.87
N GLU A 438 -7.52 56.68 13.02
CA GLU A 438 -6.64 56.29 11.90
C GLU A 438 -6.91 54.85 11.46
N ILE A 439 -6.92 54.60 10.15
CA ILE A 439 -7.13 53.26 9.60
C ILE A 439 -6.01 52.30 10.05
N THR A 440 -6.40 51.14 10.56
CA THR A 440 -5.50 50.08 11.04
C THR A 440 -5.50 48.84 10.16
N GLY A 441 -6.54 48.63 9.34
CA GLY A 441 -6.68 47.42 8.54
C GLY A 441 -8.05 47.23 7.88
N LEU A 442 -8.30 46.00 7.43
CA LEU A 442 -9.55 45.54 6.83
C LEU A 442 -10.40 44.78 7.85
N ASN A 443 -11.71 44.99 7.82
CA ASN A 443 -12.67 44.30 8.68
C ASN A 443 -12.97 42.89 8.13
N THR A 444 -12.20 41.88 8.56
CA THR A 444 -12.34 40.52 8.02
C THR A 444 -13.71 39.88 8.29
N ASP A 445 -14.40 40.27 9.37
CA ASP A 445 -15.70 39.69 9.72
C ASP A 445 -16.83 40.28 8.87
N PHE A 446 -16.70 41.53 8.42
CA PHE A 446 -17.59 42.11 7.40
C PHE A 446 -17.55 41.30 6.10
N PHE A 447 -16.35 40.97 5.60
CA PHE A 447 -16.20 40.20 4.36
C PHE A 447 -16.70 38.75 4.50
N LYS A 448 -16.37 38.04 5.59
CA LYS A 448 -16.93 36.71 5.90
C LYS A 448 -18.46 36.74 5.98
N GLY A 449 -19.02 37.81 6.56
CA GLY A 449 -20.47 38.02 6.64
C GLY A 449 -21.17 38.29 5.30
N ILE A 450 -20.41 38.60 4.24
CA ILE A 450 -20.89 38.68 2.85
C ILE A 450 -20.70 37.33 2.16
N GLU A 451 -19.51 36.73 2.24
CA GLU A 451 -19.20 35.42 1.66
C GLU A 451 -20.16 34.32 2.16
N SER A 452 -20.50 34.32 3.45
CA SER A 452 -21.48 33.40 4.04
C SER A 452 -22.88 33.55 3.41
N LYS A 453 -23.30 34.77 3.04
CA LYS A 453 -24.60 35.01 2.37
C LYS A 453 -24.57 34.52 0.93
N LEU A 454 -23.52 34.87 0.17
CA LEU A 454 -23.30 34.37 -1.20
C LEU A 454 -23.28 32.83 -1.24
N SER A 455 -22.63 32.20 -0.26
CA SER A 455 -22.52 30.74 -0.13
C SER A 455 -23.84 30.07 0.24
N SER A 456 -24.72 30.76 0.96
CA SER A 456 -26.04 30.24 1.35
C SER A 456 -27.07 30.16 0.21
N GLY A 457 -26.72 30.63 -0.99
CA GLY A 457 -27.56 30.55 -2.20
C GLY A 457 -28.34 31.83 -2.54
N ASP A 458 -28.04 32.94 -1.86
CA ASP A 458 -28.53 34.31 -2.06
C ASP A 458 -30.06 34.55 -2.12
N TRP A 459 -30.52 35.36 -1.16
CA TRP A 459 -31.71 36.23 -1.22
C TRP A 459 -32.85 35.78 -2.16
N SER A 460 -33.40 34.58 -1.92
CA SER A 460 -34.52 33.99 -2.69
C SER A 460 -34.48 34.31 -4.19
N GLU A 461 -33.65 33.56 -4.92
CA GLU A 461 -33.55 33.49 -6.40
C GLU A 461 -32.54 34.43 -7.10
N VAL A 462 -31.73 35.22 -6.37
CA VAL A 462 -30.72 36.10 -7.00
C VAL A 462 -29.44 35.35 -7.38
N LYS A 463 -29.29 35.08 -8.67
CA LYS A 463 -28.04 34.61 -9.27
C LYS A 463 -27.02 35.76 -9.34
N ALA A 464 -26.17 35.93 -8.33
CA ALA A 464 -25.24 37.07 -8.23
C ALA A 464 -24.20 37.16 -9.36
N TYR A 465 -23.84 36.03 -9.99
CA TYR A 465 -22.80 35.95 -11.01
C TYR A 465 -23.37 35.72 -12.41
N LYS A 466 -22.65 36.18 -13.43
CA LYS A 466 -22.96 35.94 -14.84
C LYS A 466 -21.67 35.59 -15.57
N ILE A 467 -21.59 34.37 -16.11
CA ILE A 467 -20.42 33.88 -16.86
C ILE A 467 -20.79 33.91 -18.35
N GLY A 468 -20.22 34.87 -19.08
CA GLY A 468 -20.67 35.25 -20.41
C GLY A 468 -22.14 35.70 -20.40
N THR A 469 -23.03 34.89 -20.97
CA THR A 469 -24.48 35.16 -20.97
C THR A 469 -25.26 34.38 -19.90
N LYS A 470 -24.62 33.45 -19.18
CA LYS A 470 -25.30 32.50 -18.27
C LYS A 470 -25.29 33.02 -16.82
N PRO A 471 -26.45 33.37 -16.23
CA PRO A 471 -26.51 33.75 -14.83
C PRO A 471 -26.43 32.50 -13.94
N ALA A 472 -25.67 32.59 -12.85
CA ALA A 472 -25.36 31.51 -11.92
C ALA A 472 -25.28 31.99 -10.45
N THR A 473 -25.50 31.07 -9.52
CA THR A 473 -25.13 31.22 -8.11
C THR A 473 -23.62 31.05 -7.95
N LEU A 474 -23.05 31.40 -6.78
CA LEU A 474 -21.63 31.20 -6.47
C LEU A 474 -21.15 29.76 -6.77
N GLY A 475 -21.81 28.75 -6.21
CA GLY A 475 -21.50 27.33 -6.46
C GLY A 475 -21.86 26.83 -7.87
N GLY A 476 -22.66 27.58 -8.64
CA GLY A 476 -22.95 27.28 -10.05
C GLY A 476 -21.89 27.85 -11.01
N ALA A 477 -21.39 29.06 -10.72
CA ALA A 477 -20.48 29.81 -11.56
C ALA A 477 -19.15 29.07 -11.80
N VAL A 478 -18.61 28.45 -10.74
CA VAL A 478 -17.32 27.72 -10.79
C VAL A 478 -17.31 26.51 -11.75
N TYR A 479 -18.48 26.03 -12.19
CA TYR A 479 -18.62 24.92 -13.16
C TYR A 479 -18.86 25.40 -14.61
N LEU A 480 -19.04 26.70 -14.83
CA LEU A 480 -19.14 27.29 -16.17
C LEU A 480 -17.75 27.56 -16.75
N ASP A 481 -17.65 27.87 -18.04
CA ASP A 481 -16.37 28.10 -18.71
C ASP A 481 -15.87 29.53 -18.43
N ILE A 482 -14.90 29.67 -17.53
CA ILE A 482 -14.23 30.93 -17.23
C ILE A 482 -13.02 31.05 -18.17
N ASP A 483 -12.86 32.20 -18.84
CA ASP A 483 -11.69 32.42 -19.71
C ASP A 483 -10.40 32.60 -18.88
N SER A 484 -9.23 32.51 -19.54
CA SER A 484 -7.92 32.53 -18.84
C SER A 484 -7.64 33.78 -18.01
N ASN A 485 -8.37 34.88 -18.25
CA ASN A 485 -8.22 36.17 -17.60
C ASN A 485 -9.41 36.51 -16.69
N ALA A 486 -10.37 35.59 -16.55
CA ALA A 486 -11.68 35.80 -15.92
C ALA A 486 -12.44 37.03 -16.47
N SER A 487 -12.25 37.36 -17.76
CA SER A 487 -12.80 38.57 -18.38
C SER A 487 -14.31 38.46 -18.67
N ASN A 488 -14.79 37.23 -18.86
CA ASN A 488 -16.20 36.88 -19.02
C ASN A 488 -16.96 36.70 -17.68
N VAL A 489 -16.33 37.02 -16.55
CA VAL A 489 -16.97 36.99 -15.22
C VAL A 489 -17.54 38.37 -14.91
N HIS A 490 -18.87 38.43 -14.74
CA HIS A 490 -19.59 39.67 -14.46
C HIS A 490 -20.51 39.51 -13.26
N ALA A 491 -20.82 40.63 -12.60
CA ALA A 491 -21.97 40.70 -11.72
C ALA A 491 -23.25 40.58 -12.57
N ASN A 492 -24.27 39.94 -12.04
CA ASN A 492 -25.58 39.91 -12.68
C ASN A 492 -26.39 41.17 -12.32
N ASP A 493 -27.36 41.53 -13.15
CA ASP A 493 -28.11 42.78 -13.00
C ASP A 493 -28.86 42.85 -11.65
N PRO A 494 -28.83 43.99 -10.92
CA PRO A 494 -29.38 44.08 -9.57
C PRO A 494 -30.92 44.02 -9.55
N VAL A 495 -31.47 43.34 -8.54
CA VAL A 495 -32.92 43.34 -8.27
C VAL A 495 -33.37 44.75 -7.84
N PRO A 496 -34.54 45.25 -8.29
CA PRO A 496 -34.96 46.61 -8.01
C PRO A 496 -35.17 46.91 -6.52
N ALA A 497 -34.72 48.10 -6.11
CA ALA A 497 -35.12 48.81 -4.89
C ALA A 497 -34.90 48.10 -3.54
N GLY A 498 -33.64 47.99 -3.11
CA GLY A 498 -33.29 47.94 -1.68
C GLY A 498 -32.21 46.92 -1.30
N LYS A 499 -30.97 47.40 -1.09
CA LYS A 499 -29.80 46.70 -0.52
C LYS A 499 -28.98 45.75 -1.43
N PRO A 500 -28.31 46.24 -2.49
CA PRO A 500 -27.09 45.58 -2.96
C PRO A 500 -25.92 45.98 -2.05
N VAL A 501 -25.61 45.12 -1.06
CA VAL A 501 -24.33 45.17 -0.32
C VAL A 501 -23.16 44.85 -1.28
N VAL A 502 -23.46 44.11 -2.36
CA VAL A 502 -22.55 43.74 -3.44
C VAL A 502 -23.16 44.25 -4.75
N ASP A 503 -22.41 45.06 -5.51
CA ASP A 503 -22.79 45.59 -6.84
C ASP A 503 -21.74 45.32 -7.94
N GLY A 504 -20.64 44.66 -7.59
CA GLY A 504 -19.60 44.14 -8.48
C GLY A 504 -19.35 42.65 -8.28
N VAL A 505 -18.31 42.11 -8.93
CA VAL A 505 -17.92 40.69 -8.76
C VAL A 505 -17.14 40.55 -7.45
N ASN A 506 -17.62 39.72 -6.54
CA ASN A 506 -16.81 39.24 -5.43
C ASN A 506 -15.90 38.11 -5.94
N TYR A 507 -14.67 38.48 -6.33
CA TYR A 507 -13.65 37.55 -6.83
C TYR A 507 -13.03 36.72 -5.72
N ASP A 508 -12.96 37.23 -4.48
CA ASP A 508 -12.47 36.48 -3.32
C ASP A 508 -13.36 35.26 -3.02
N ALA A 509 -14.66 35.47 -2.82
CA ALA A 509 -15.63 34.39 -2.61
C ALA A 509 -15.66 33.39 -3.79
N LEU A 510 -15.53 33.87 -5.03
CA LEU A 510 -15.52 33.02 -6.21
C LEU A 510 -14.24 32.16 -6.30
N PHE A 511 -13.08 32.73 -5.94
CA PHE A 511 -11.81 32.03 -5.84
C PHE A 511 -11.82 30.98 -4.71
N ASN A 512 -12.32 31.35 -3.53
CA ASN A 512 -12.43 30.46 -2.37
C ASN A 512 -13.34 29.27 -2.68
N GLN A 513 -14.53 29.53 -3.24
CA GLN A 513 -15.45 28.48 -3.68
C GLN A 513 -14.82 27.58 -4.75
N ALA A 514 -14.20 28.15 -5.79
CA ALA A 514 -13.60 27.37 -6.86
C ALA A 514 -12.47 26.47 -6.35
N THR A 515 -11.63 26.99 -5.44
CA THR A 515 -10.51 26.25 -4.83
C THR A 515 -11.02 25.11 -3.94
N SER A 516 -12.06 25.36 -3.15
CA SER A 516 -12.71 24.36 -2.30
C SER A 516 -13.37 23.24 -3.12
N GLU A 517 -14.14 23.61 -4.14
CA GLU A 517 -14.79 22.66 -5.07
C GLU A 517 -13.78 21.86 -5.88
N TYR A 518 -12.71 22.49 -6.38
CA TYR A 518 -11.62 21.80 -7.07
C TYR A 518 -10.93 20.77 -6.17
N LYS A 519 -10.64 21.12 -4.90
CA LYS A 519 -10.07 20.16 -3.94
C LYS A 519 -11.01 18.97 -3.73
N SER A 520 -12.30 19.23 -3.48
CA SER A 520 -13.31 18.16 -3.30
C SER A 520 -13.46 17.28 -4.53
N GLN A 521 -13.53 17.87 -5.73
CA GLN A 521 -13.65 17.12 -6.99
C GLN A 521 -12.38 16.34 -7.31
N LYS A 522 -11.19 16.89 -7.03
CA LYS A 522 -9.93 16.17 -7.20
C LYS A 522 -9.84 14.95 -6.29
N GLU A 523 -10.23 15.06 -5.02
CA GLU A 523 -10.29 13.89 -4.11
C GLU A 523 -11.25 12.81 -4.65
N LYS A 524 -12.41 13.19 -5.18
CA LYS A 524 -13.37 12.26 -5.81
C LYS A 524 -12.84 11.66 -7.12
N ALA A 525 -12.13 12.44 -7.94
CA ALA A 525 -11.52 11.98 -9.19
C ALA A 525 -10.36 11.00 -8.95
N ASP A 526 -9.48 11.31 -7.99
CA ASP A 526 -8.39 10.42 -7.59
C ASP A 526 -8.95 9.12 -6.98
N LYS A 527 -10.04 9.20 -6.21
CA LYS A 527 -10.77 8.01 -5.73
C LYS A 527 -11.37 7.21 -6.90
N ALA A 528 -12.10 7.85 -7.82
CA ALA A 528 -12.73 7.16 -8.96
C ALA A 528 -11.69 6.51 -9.89
N LYS A 529 -10.53 7.16 -10.08
CA LYS A 529 -9.38 6.59 -10.81
C LYS A 529 -8.85 5.33 -10.12
N LYS A 530 -8.73 5.36 -8.78
CA LYS A 530 -8.36 4.17 -7.99
C LYS A 530 -9.42 3.08 -8.07
N ASP A 531 -10.69 3.39 -7.86
CA ASP A 531 -11.80 2.42 -7.92
C ASP A 531 -11.82 1.70 -9.28
N LEU A 532 -11.52 2.41 -10.38
CA LEU A 532 -11.36 1.83 -11.72
C LEU A 532 -10.13 0.91 -11.82
N VAL A 533 -8.96 1.33 -11.33
CA VAL A 533 -7.75 0.48 -11.31
C VAL A 533 -7.99 -0.80 -10.51
N ASP A 534 -8.62 -0.70 -9.35
CA ASP A 534 -8.92 -1.84 -8.47
C ASP A 534 -9.92 -2.80 -9.16
N ALA A 535 -10.98 -2.27 -9.78
CA ALA A 535 -11.93 -3.09 -10.55
C ALA A 535 -11.26 -3.83 -11.73
N VAL A 536 -10.29 -3.20 -12.39
CA VAL A 536 -9.52 -3.82 -13.49
C VAL A 536 -8.55 -4.88 -12.98
N ASN A 537 -7.84 -4.62 -11.88
CA ASN A 537 -6.98 -5.61 -11.24
C ASN A 537 -7.77 -6.85 -10.79
N LEU A 538 -8.97 -6.64 -10.25
CA LEU A 538 -9.91 -7.68 -9.87
C LEU A 538 -10.39 -8.49 -11.07
N TYR A 539 -10.79 -7.83 -12.16
CA TYR A 539 -11.19 -8.50 -13.41
C TYR A 539 -10.08 -9.41 -13.93
N PHE A 540 -8.82 -8.97 -13.82
CA PHE A 540 -7.64 -9.74 -14.21
C PHE A 540 -7.14 -10.74 -13.16
N GLY A 541 -7.75 -10.84 -11.97
CA GLY A 541 -7.23 -11.69 -10.90
C GLY A 541 -5.78 -11.38 -10.50
N LYS A 542 -5.36 -10.11 -10.51
CA LYS A 542 -3.98 -9.71 -10.12
C LYS A 542 -3.81 -9.48 -8.62
N GLU A 543 -4.88 -9.24 -7.88
CA GLU A 543 -4.79 -8.98 -6.44
C GLU A 543 -4.80 -10.29 -5.65
N ARG A 544 -3.71 -10.58 -4.92
CA ARG A 544 -3.77 -11.56 -3.83
C ARG A 544 -4.63 -10.95 -2.73
N MET A 545 -5.88 -11.41 -2.68
CA MET A 545 -6.96 -10.94 -1.81
C MET A 545 -6.51 -10.62 -0.37
N ASN A 546 -6.47 -9.34 -0.06
CA ASN A 546 -6.48 -8.85 1.31
C ASN A 546 -7.92 -8.50 1.67
N LEU A 547 -8.64 -9.38 2.37
CA LEU A 547 -10.01 -9.07 2.81
C LEU A 547 -9.96 -7.98 3.89
N VAL A 548 -10.32 -6.75 3.48
CA VAL A 548 -10.34 -5.56 4.34
C VAL A 548 -11.63 -4.77 4.07
N THR A 549 -12.66 -5.10 4.84
CA THR A 549 -14.07 -4.74 4.59
C THR A 549 -14.46 -3.31 4.94
N GLN A 550 -13.71 -2.64 5.81
CA GLN A 550 -13.93 -1.26 6.20
C GLN A 550 -12.61 -0.50 6.19
N GLU A 551 -12.68 0.82 6.19
CA GLU A 551 -11.52 1.65 6.49
C GLU A 551 -11.02 1.37 7.91
N GLY A 552 -9.71 1.50 8.06
CA GLY A 552 -8.99 1.18 9.28
C GLY A 552 -7.52 0.97 8.99
N THR A 553 -6.80 0.62 10.04
CA THR A 553 -5.36 0.49 10.06
C THR A 553 -4.88 -0.89 9.58
N TRP A 554 -5.67 -1.95 9.86
CA TRP A 554 -5.30 -3.36 9.62
C TRP A 554 -6.39 -4.10 8.85
N PRO A 555 -6.08 -5.26 8.24
CA PRO A 555 -7.07 -6.17 7.68
C PRO A 555 -8.25 -6.36 8.62
N ARG A 556 -9.44 -5.90 8.22
CA ARG A 556 -10.66 -5.98 9.01
C ARG A 556 -11.69 -6.84 8.31
N LEU A 557 -12.11 -7.92 8.95
CA LEU A 557 -13.20 -8.79 8.51
C LEU A 557 -14.48 -8.37 9.25
N ALA A 558 -15.31 -7.58 8.59
CA ALA A 558 -16.58 -7.08 9.10
C ALA A 558 -17.65 -7.27 8.03
N GLY A 559 -18.50 -8.26 8.23
CA GLY A 559 -19.75 -8.37 7.47
C GLY A 559 -20.78 -7.34 7.94
N LYS A 560 -21.93 -7.30 7.27
CA LYS A 560 -23.10 -6.53 7.78
C LYS A 560 -23.61 -7.07 9.11
N ASP A 561 -23.31 -8.34 9.40
CA ASP A 561 -23.74 -9.11 10.56
C ASP A 561 -22.68 -10.15 10.95
N ARG A 562 -22.90 -10.82 12.08
CA ARG A 562 -22.05 -11.90 12.63
C ARG A 562 -21.86 -13.09 11.68
N TYR A 563 -22.89 -13.42 10.89
CA TYR A 563 -22.86 -14.55 9.96
C TYR A 563 -21.94 -14.23 8.78
N GLU A 564 -22.07 -13.04 8.20
CA GLU A 564 -21.21 -12.55 7.14
C GLU A 564 -19.76 -12.37 7.62
N THR A 565 -19.52 -11.87 8.85
CA THR A 565 -18.16 -11.82 9.44
C THR A 565 -17.50 -13.20 9.53
N SER A 566 -18.25 -14.23 9.92
CA SER A 566 -17.72 -15.61 9.98
C SER A 566 -17.39 -16.17 8.58
N ALA A 567 -18.20 -15.86 7.57
CA ALA A 567 -17.91 -16.24 6.19
C ALA A 567 -16.65 -15.53 5.68
N LEU A 568 -16.46 -14.25 6.00
CA LEU A 568 -15.23 -13.50 5.65
C LEU A 568 -13.98 -14.10 6.28
N LEU A 569 -14.06 -14.58 7.52
CA LEU A 569 -12.96 -15.29 8.17
C LEU A 569 -12.66 -16.63 7.49
N ALA A 570 -13.68 -17.42 7.16
CA ALA A 570 -13.52 -18.67 6.43
C ALA A 570 -12.78 -18.46 5.09
N VAL A 571 -13.14 -17.40 4.37
CA VAL A 571 -12.52 -16.99 3.10
C VAL A 571 -11.09 -16.52 3.30
N TYR A 572 -10.84 -15.68 4.30
CA TYR A 572 -9.51 -15.17 4.62
C TYR A 572 -8.53 -16.31 4.99
N SER A 573 -9.00 -17.30 5.73
CA SER A 573 -8.26 -18.52 6.07
C SER A 573 -8.00 -19.43 4.85
N LEU A 574 -8.92 -19.45 3.88
CA LEU A 574 -8.74 -20.20 2.63
C LEU A 574 -7.70 -19.53 1.71
N LEU A 575 -7.82 -18.23 1.46
CA LEU A 575 -7.00 -17.52 0.47
C LEU A 575 -5.54 -17.29 0.91
N ARG A 576 -5.27 -17.23 2.22
CA ARG A 576 -3.91 -17.17 2.76
C ARG A 576 -3.27 -18.55 2.98
N GLY A 577 -4.00 -19.63 2.75
CA GLY A 577 -3.61 -20.99 3.10
C GLY A 577 -3.82 -21.26 4.59
N SER A 578 -4.55 -22.34 4.93
CA SER A 578 -4.78 -22.71 6.32
C SER A 578 -3.55 -23.46 6.87
N TYR A 579 -2.85 -22.85 7.82
CA TYR A 579 -1.73 -23.47 8.52
C TYR A 579 -2.24 -24.28 9.70
N LEU A 580 -2.43 -25.58 9.49
CA LEU A 580 -2.68 -26.54 10.55
C LEU A 580 -1.37 -27.28 10.82
N HIS A 581 -0.75 -26.99 11.97
CA HIS A 581 0.56 -27.52 12.38
C HIS A 581 1.75 -27.15 11.47
N GLN A 582 1.86 -25.87 11.07
CA GLN A 582 2.94 -25.29 10.23
C GLN A 582 3.04 -25.83 8.80
N ASP A 583 2.54 -27.03 8.50
CA ASP A 583 2.40 -27.53 7.15
C ASP A 583 1.32 -26.74 6.37
N LYS A 584 1.46 -26.70 5.04
CA LYS A 584 0.48 -26.07 4.14
C LYS A 584 -0.67 -27.04 3.90
N VAL A 585 -1.71 -26.91 4.70
CA VAL A 585 -2.86 -27.82 4.72
C VAL A 585 -3.95 -27.30 3.76
N GLU A 586 -3.75 -27.55 2.45
CA GLU A 586 -4.82 -27.48 1.43
C GLU A 586 -6.00 -28.31 1.94
N PRO A 587 -7.17 -27.72 2.24
CA PRO A 587 -8.09 -28.14 3.31
C PRO A 587 -8.19 -29.68 3.47
N VAL A 588 -7.31 -30.26 4.30
CA VAL A 588 -6.83 -31.65 4.12
C VAL A 588 -7.89 -32.74 4.34
N ASN A 589 -9.02 -32.40 4.96
CA ASN A 589 -10.15 -33.32 5.08
C ASN A 589 -11.45 -32.79 4.46
N GLY A 590 -11.39 -31.67 3.72
CA GLY A 590 -12.54 -31.08 3.04
C GLY A 590 -13.73 -30.86 3.95
N ARG A 591 -13.55 -30.26 5.14
CA ARG A 591 -14.65 -30.07 6.09
C ARG A 591 -15.10 -28.62 6.18
N ALA A 592 -16.37 -28.42 6.50
CA ALA A 592 -16.95 -27.12 6.82
C ALA A 592 -17.92 -27.26 7.99
N TYR A 593 -17.87 -26.34 8.94
CA TYR A 593 -18.66 -26.40 10.16
C TYR A 593 -19.71 -25.28 10.15
N LEU A 594 -20.98 -25.63 10.36
CA LEU A 594 -22.07 -24.68 10.58
C LEU A 594 -22.42 -24.70 12.07
N ALA A 595 -22.45 -23.53 12.70
CA ALA A 595 -22.79 -23.40 14.13
C ALA A 595 -23.73 -22.19 14.33
N SER A 596 -24.52 -22.18 15.42
CA SER A 596 -25.46 -21.06 15.63
C SER A 596 -24.71 -19.77 15.99
N GLY A 597 -25.04 -18.70 15.28
CA GLY A 597 -24.61 -17.35 15.63
C GLY A 597 -25.48 -16.71 16.70
N ASP A 598 -26.57 -17.32 17.16
CA ASP A 598 -27.57 -16.66 18.01
C ASP A 598 -27.21 -16.79 19.49
N ASP A 599 -27.41 -15.72 20.28
CA ASP A 599 -26.87 -15.59 21.65
C ASP A 599 -27.28 -16.74 22.60
N ALA A 600 -28.48 -17.30 22.42
CA ALA A 600 -28.99 -18.45 23.18
C ALA A 600 -28.26 -19.79 22.91
N HIS A 601 -27.52 -19.87 21.80
CA HIS A 601 -26.89 -21.10 21.28
C HIS A 601 -25.39 -20.96 21.00
N LEU A 602 -24.77 -19.81 21.31
CA LEU A 602 -23.32 -19.57 21.14
C LEU A 602 -22.43 -20.63 21.82
N ILE A 603 -22.92 -21.35 22.84
CA ILE A 603 -22.17 -22.41 23.52
C ILE A 603 -21.83 -23.58 22.58
N ASP A 604 -22.71 -23.91 21.63
CA ASP A 604 -22.46 -24.96 20.64
C ASP A 604 -21.36 -24.50 19.64
N SER A 605 -21.26 -23.20 19.41
CA SER A 605 -20.19 -22.56 18.62
C SER A 605 -18.84 -22.47 19.37
N VAL A 606 -18.84 -22.30 20.70
CA VAL A 606 -17.62 -22.46 21.54
C VAL A 606 -17.06 -23.87 21.39
N VAL A 607 -17.95 -24.86 21.49
CA VAL A 607 -17.62 -26.28 21.34
C VAL A 607 -17.10 -26.59 19.94
N ALA A 608 -17.72 -26.02 18.89
CA ALA A 608 -17.27 -26.15 17.51
C ALA A 608 -15.85 -25.61 17.30
N GLY A 609 -15.42 -24.58 18.05
CA GLY A 609 -14.08 -23.96 17.96
C GLY A 609 -12.89 -24.90 18.20
N GLN A 610 -13.10 -26.10 18.76
CA GLN A 610 -12.07 -27.14 18.88
C GLN A 610 -11.88 -27.97 17.60
N LEU A 611 -12.83 -27.90 16.65
CA LEU A 611 -12.73 -28.52 15.33
C LEU A 611 -11.97 -27.56 14.40
N THR A 612 -10.78 -27.95 13.97
CA THR A 612 -9.84 -27.07 13.28
C THR A 612 -9.61 -27.41 11.82
N ASP A 613 -10.05 -28.58 11.38
CA ASP A 613 -9.83 -29.13 10.05
C ASP A 613 -10.80 -28.62 8.97
N GLY A 614 -11.43 -27.47 9.24
CA GLY A 614 -12.35 -26.76 8.35
C GLY A 614 -12.81 -25.42 8.96
N PRO A 615 -13.27 -24.46 8.13
CA PRO A 615 -13.80 -23.20 8.64
C PRO A 615 -15.12 -23.37 9.38
N ILE A 616 -15.35 -22.51 10.38
CA ILE A 616 -16.65 -22.34 11.05
C ILE A 616 -17.38 -21.15 10.42
N MET A 617 -18.55 -21.41 9.84
CA MET A 617 -19.50 -20.41 9.39
C MET A 617 -20.71 -20.39 10.33
N LEU A 618 -21.09 -19.21 10.79
CA LEU A 618 -22.25 -19.02 11.64
C LEU A 618 -23.51 -18.93 10.78
N VAL A 619 -24.58 -19.54 11.28
CA VAL A 619 -25.93 -19.48 10.71
C VAL A 619 -26.92 -19.02 11.78
N PRO A 620 -28.05 -18.38 11.44
CA PRO A 620 -29.12 -18.14 12.40
C PRO A 620 -29.71 -19.46 12.88
N THR A 621 -30.37 -19.47 14.04
CA THR A 621 -31.05 -20.68 14.54
C THR A 621 -32.28 -21.05 13.70
N SER A 622 -32.99 -20.07 13.15
CA SER A 622 -34.14 -20.26 12.25
C SER A 622 -34.26 -19.14 11.22
N GLY A 623 -35.06 -19.36 10.16
CA GLY A 623 -35.17 -18.43 9.04
C GLY A 623 -34.02 -18.55 8.04
N LYS A 624 -33.74 -17.47 7.30
CA LYS A 624 -32.83 -17.50 6.13
C LYS A 624 -31.37 -17.29 6.52
N ILE A 625 -30.49 -18.15 6.02
CA ILE A 625 -29.04 -17.97 6.04
C ILE A 625 -28.66 -16.75 5.20
N SER A 626 -27.65 -16.00 5.63
CA SER A 626 -27.14 -14.88 4.85
C SER A 626 -26.51 -15.36 3.54
N GLU A 627 -26.84 -14.69 2.43
CA GLU A 627 -26.35 -15.04 1.09
C GLU A 627 -24.82 -15.27 1.03
N PRO A 628 -23.94 -14.46 1.68
CA PRO A 628 -22.50 -14.70 1.64
C PRO A 628 -22.06 -16.04 2.26
N VAL A 629 -22.74 -16.50 3.33
CA VAL A 629 -22.48 -17.82 3.94
C VAL A 629 -22.85 -18.94 2.96
N LEU A 630 -24.01 -18.84 2.30
CA LEU A 630 -24.44 -19.82 1.29
C LEU A 630 -23.50 -19.84 0.08
N LYS A 631 -23.09 -18.67 -0.42
CA LYS A 631 -22.15 -18.54 -1.54
C LYS A 631 -20.79 -19.15 -1.20
N HIS A 632 -20.26 -18.91 0.00
CA HIS A 632 -18.98 -19.48 0.40
C HIS A 632 -19.07 -21.00 0.64
N LEU A 633 -20.12 -21.50 1.29
CA LEU A 633 -20.36 -22.93 1.48
C LEU A 633 -20.47 -23.68 0.14
N ALA A 634 -21.20 -23.12 -0.82
CA ALA A 634 -21.31 -23.64 -2.18
C ALA A 634 -19.95 -23.63 -2.90
N TYR A 635 -19.17 -22.55 -2.78
CA TYR A 635 -17.81 -22.46 -3.33
C TYR A 635 -16.85 -23.52 -2.74
N LEU A 636 -16.88 -23.74 -1.42
CA LEU A 636 -16.07 -24.79 -0.77
C LEU A 636 -16.41 -26.18 -1.31
N LYS A 637 -17.70 -26.48 -1.52
CA LYS A 637 -18.17 -27.75 -2.11
C LYS A 637 -17.83 -27.90 -3.60
N TYR A 638 -17.79 -26.80 -4.34
CA TYR A 638 -17.31 -26.80 -5.73
C TYR A 638 -15.80 -27.08 -5.79
N ARG A 639 -15.01 -26.42 -4.94
CA ARG A 639 -13.54 -26.60 -4.84
C ARG A 639 -13.14 -27.96 -4.26
N THR A 640 -13.97 -28.53 -3.40
CA THR A 640 -13.71 -29.81 -2.74
C THR A 640 -14.93 -30.71 -2.91
N THR A 641 -14.97 -31.45 -4.01
CA THR A 641 -16.07 -32.36 -4.38
C THR A 641 -16.54 -33.26 -3.24
N ASN A 642 -15.61 -33.72 -2.39
CA ASN A 642 -15.87 -34.58 -1.23
C ASN A 642 -16.16 -33.82 0.08
N LEU A 643 -16.66 -32.57 0.03
CA LEU A 643 -16.84 -31.75 1.23
C LEU A 643 -17.76 -32.42 2.27
N GLY A 644 -17.25 -32.65 3.47
CA GLY A 644 -18.01 -33.05 4.66
C GLY A 644 -18.45 -31.82 5.45
N THR A 645 -19.72 -31.43 5.31
CA THR A 645 -20.31 -30.33 6.07
C THR A 645 -20.90 -30.86 7.38
N PHE A 646 -20.69 -30.15 8.50
CA PHE A 646 -21.16 -30.57 9.82
C PHE A 646 -21.95 -29.44 10.49
N ALA A 647 -23.23 -29.67 10.79
CA ALA A 647 -24.04 -28.76 11.60
C ALA A 647 -23.89 -29.12 13.08
N ILE A 648 -23.35 -28.19 13.88
CA ILE A 648 -23.11 -28.38 15.31
C ILE A 648 -24.32 -27.86 16.10
N GLY A 649 -24.89 -28.74 16.93
CA GLY A 649 -26.06 -28.45 17.75
C GLY A 649 -27.36 -29.09 17.22
N GLY A 650 -28.30 -29.29 18.15
CA GLY A 650 -29.61 -29.90 17.87
C GLY A 650 -30.53 -29.00 17.04
N LYS A 651 -31.77 -29.46 16.80
CA LYS A 651 -32.77 -28.71 16.01
C LYS A 651 -33.15 -27.35 16.61
N LEU A 652 -32.96 -27.16 17.93
CA LEU A 652 -33.13 -25.88 18.60
C LEU A 652 -31.95 -24.92 18.39
N ALA A 653 -30.75 -25.42 18.06
CA ALA A 653 -29.59 -24.58 17.75
C ALA A 653 -29.51 -24.26 16.26
N ILE A 654 -29.75 -25.26 15.41
CA ILE A 654 -29.84 -25.12 13.94
C ILE A 654 -31.09 -25.87 13.49
N SER A 655 -32.16 -25.13 13.16
CA SER A 655 -33.41 -25.69 12.67
C SER A 655 -33.26 -26.47 11.36
N ASP A 656 -34.26 -27.29 11.04
CA ASP A 656 -34.27 -28.06 9.79
C ASP A 656 -34.44 -27.16 8.56
N GLU A 657 -35.04 -25.97 8.69
CA GLU A 657 -35.12 -24.95 7.62
C GLU A 657 -33.72 -24.47 7.20
N VAL A 658 -32.91 -24.07 8.20
CA VAL A 658 -31.53 -23.62 8.03
C VAL A 658 -30.66 -24.74 7.45
N ARG A 659 -30.83 -25.97 7.95
CA ARG A 659 -30.20 -27.17 7.39
C ARG A 659 -30.52 -27.32 5.90
N ASP A 660 -31.79 -27.23 5.52
CA ASP A 660 -32.25 -27.50 4.16
C ASP A 660 -31.80 -26.41 3.18
N GLU A 661 -31.69 -25.16 3.61
CA GLU A 661 -31.11 -24.06 2.82
C GLU A 661 -29.60 -24.26 2.58
N ALA A 662 -28.84 -24.66 3.59
CA ALA A 662 -27.42 -25.00 3.44
C ALA A 662 -27.21 -26.22 2.50
N VAL A 663 -28.03 -27.27 2.66
CA VAL A 663 -28.04 -28.45 1.77
C VAL A 663 -28.39 -28.07 0.34
N LYS A 664 -29.31 -27.11 0.13
CA LYS A 664 -29.64 -26.58 -1.19
C LYS A 664 -28.47 -25.83 -1.82
N ALA A 665 -27.72 -25.02 -1.08
CA ALA A 665 -26.53 -24.36 -1.60
C ALA A 665 -25.44 -25.36 -2.01
N LEU A 666 -25.19 -26.39 -1.17
CA LEU A 666 -24.25 -27.47 -1.47
C LEU A 666 -24.61 -28.26 -2.75
N ARG A 667 -25.90 -28.52 -2.99
CA ARG A 667 -26.37 -29.19 -4.22
C ARG A 667 -26.17 -28.37 -5.49
N ASN A 668 -26.18 -27.04 -5.38
CA ASN A 668 -26.04 -26.11 -6.51
C ASN A 668 -24.63 -25.49 -6.59
N ALA A 669 -23.62 -26.14 -5.98
CA ALA A 669 -22.24 -25.66 -5.96
C ALA A 669 -21.65 -25.35 -7.35
N LYS A 670 -22.11 -26.05 -8.39
CA LYS A 670 -21.65 -25.84 -9.78
C LYS A 670 -21.96 -24.44 -10.34
N ASP A 671 -22.95 -23.74 -9.79
CA ASP A 671 -23.29 -22.37 -10.19
C ASP A 671 -22.16 -21.38 -9.85
N TYR A 672 -21.22 -21.78 -8.98
CA TYR A 672 -20.06 -20.99 -8.55
C TYR A 672 -18.78 -21.29 -9.35
N ALA A 673 -18.86 -22.06 -10.45
CA ALA A 673 -17.69 -22.39 -11.27
C ALA A 673 -16.96 -21.15 -11.85
N GLY A 674 -17.66 -20.03 -12.02
CA GLY A 674 -17.09 -18.74 -12.46
C GLY A 674 -16.49 -17.87 -11.35
N ALA A 675 -16.49 -18.33 -10.09
CA ALA A 675 -15.89 -17.64 -8.94
C ALA A 675 -14.40 -17.99 -8.73
N ASP A 676 -13.86 -18.94 -9.49
CA ASP A 676 -12.43 -19.19 -9.49
C ASP A 676 -11.65 -18.01 -10.08
N TYR A 677 -10.45 -17.78 -9.55
CA TYR A 677 -9.41 -16.95 -10.17
C TYR A 677 -8.90 -17.50 -11.52
N LEU A 678 -9.47 -18.64 -11.95
CA LEU A 678 -9.20 -19.37 -13.18
C LEU A 678 -10.52 -19.68 -13.87
N GLY A 679 -11.24 -18.63 -14.27
CA GLY A 679 -12.37 -18.77 -15.18
C GLY A 679 -11.93 -19.14 -16.59
N GLU A 680 -11.56 -20.40 -16.83
CA GLU A 680 -11.99 -21.16 -18.01
C GLU A 680 -11.63 -22.65 -17.96
N VAL A 681 -12.54 -23.46 -18.48
CA VAL A 681 -12.40 -24.92 -18.61
C VAL A 681 -11.39 -25.24 -19.72
N GLY A 682 -10.42 -26.11 -19.44
CA GLY A 682 -9.79 -26.92 -20.49
C GLY A 682 -8.50 -26.41 -21.13
N LYS A 683 -7.50 -26.06 -20.32
CA LYS A 683 -6.09 -26.32 -20.69
C LYS A 683 -5.39 -27.10 -19.59
N LYS A 684 -4.54 -28.06 -19.98
CA LYS A 684 -3.64 -28.72 -19.03
C LYS A 684 -2.83 -27.63 -18.32
N GLN A 685 -2.71 -27.76 -17.00
CA GLN A 685 -1.72 -27.04 -16.23
C GLN A 685 -0.35 -27.38 -16.85
N GLU A 686 0.37 -26.39 -17.38
CA GLU A 686 1.78 -26.61 -17.72
C GLU A 686 2.50 -26.95 -16.42
N GLU A 687 3.28 -28.03 -16.45
CA GLU A 687 3.97 -28.55 -15.28
C GLU A 687 4.87 -27.45 -14.68
N ALA A 688 4.90 -27.37 -13.35
CA ALA A 688 5.63 -26.32 -12.65
C ALA A 688 7.15 -26.48 -12.85
N ALA A 689 7.69 -25.89 -13.90
CA ALA A 689 9.12 -25.94 -14.19
C ALA A 689 9.93 -25.18 -13.14
N LEU A 690 11.00 -25.80 -12.65
CA LEU A 690 12.07 -25.12 -11.92
C LEU A 690 12.97 -24.42 -12.94
N GLN A 691 13.30 -23.15 -12.69
CA GLN A 691 14.11 -22.32 -13.58
C GLN A 691 15.25 -21.64 -12.80
N LEU A 692 16.41 -21.48 -13.45
CA LEU A 692 17.51 -20.66 -12.94
C LEU A 692 17.44 -19.27 -13.57
N VAL A 693 17.56 -18.22 -12.76
CA VAL A 693 17.53 -16.82 -13.21
C VAL A 693 18.74 -16.03 -12.74
N ASP A 694 19.07 -14.97 -13.47
CA ASP A 694 20.07 -13.97 -13.08
C ASP A 694 19.53 -12.95 -12.04
N ALA A 695 20.39 -12.01 -11.64
CA ALA A 695 20.03 -10.90 -10.76
C ALA A 695 18.99 -9.93 -11.34
N SER A 696 18.77 -9.94 -12.67
CA SER A 696 17.73 -9.19 -13.37
C SER A 696 16.42 -9.99 -13.51
N ASN A 697 16.32 -11.16 -12.88
CA ASN A 697 15.19 -12.08 -12.93
C ASN A 697 14.89 -12.64 -14.34
N LYS A 698 15.90 -12.73 -15.22
CA LYS A 698 15.80 -13.39 -16.53
C LYS A 698 16.30 -14.82 -16.45
N ALA A 699 15.65 -15.72 -17.19
CA ALA A 699 16.06 -17.12 -17.33
C ALA A 699 17.50 -17.24 -17.86
N VAL A 700 18.29 -18.15 -17.29
CA VAL A 700 19.68 -18.42 -17.68
C VAL A 700 19.89 -19.90 -17.91
N GLU A 701 20.10 -20.28 -19.17
CA GLU A 701 20.44 -21.65 -19.59
C GLU A 701 21.95 -21.86 -19.71
N ASN A 702 22.74 -20.80 -19.92
CA ASN A 702 24.19 -20.85 -20.11
C ASN A 702 24.91 -19.75 -19.33
N VAL A 703 26.05 -20.05 -18.72
CA VAL A 703 26.94 -19.10 -18.01
C VAL A 703 28.39 -19.32 -18.42
N ASP A 704 29.08 -18.22 -18.72
CA ASP A 704 30.53 -18.24 -18.94
C ASP A 704 31.30 -18.08 -17.63
N MET A 705 32.31 -18.91 -17.40
CA MET A 705 33.20 -18.83 -16.23
C MET A 705 34.68 -18.85 -16.67
N PRO A 706 35.57 -18.02 -16.11
CA PRO A 706 36.97 -17.98 -16.53
C PRO A 706 37.81 -19.16 -16.03
N GLU A 707 38.88 -19.52 -16.74
CA GLU A 707 39.91 -20.52 -16.35
C GLU A 707 40.43 -20.32 -14.91
N SER A 708 40.66 -19.06 -14.52
CA SER A 708 41.07 -18.67 -13.16
C SER A 708 40.07 -19.14 -12.09
N GLY A 709 38.76 -19.15 -12.36
CA GLY A 709 37.72 -19.70 -11.49
C GLY A 709 36.90 -18.69 -10.69
N ALA A 710 36.25 -17.74 -11.35
CA ALA A 710 35.38 -16.78 -10.67
C ALA A 710 34.11 -17.45 -10.09
N THR A 711 33.67 -17.00 -8.90
CA THR A 711 32.38 -17.41 -8.34
C THR A 711 31.24 -16.90 -9.22
N ARG A 712 30.28 -17.78 -9.55
CA ARG A 712 29.05 -17.45 -10.29
C ARG A 712 27.83 -17.69 -9.42
N THR A 713 26.85 -16.80 -9.53
CA THR A 713 25.70 -16.74 -8.62
C THR A 713 24.42 -16.57 -9.43
N LEU A 714 23.48 -17.50 -9.28
CA LEU A 714 22.17 -17.53 -9.91
C LEU A 714 21.09 -17.73 -8.83
N THR A 715 19.82 -17.47 -9.12
CA THR A 715 18.70 -17.79 -8.22
C THR A 715 17.84 -18.89 -8.80
N ALA A 716 17.55 -19.94 -8.03
CA ALA A 716 16.55 -20.95 -8.40
C ALA A 716 15.13 -20.45 -8.07
N LYS A 717 14.23 -20.48 -9.05
CA LYS A 717 12.84 -20.04 -8.92
C LYS A 717 11.89 -21.05 -9.57
N LEU A 718 10.75 -21.26 -8.94
CA LEU A 718 9.65 -22.01 -9.54
C LEU A 718 8.85 -21.06 -10.46
N THR A 719 8.57 -21.52 -11.68
CA THR A 719 7.97 -20.67 -12.73
C THR A 719 6.56 -20.18 -12.36
N ASP A 720 5.86 -20.87 -11.45
CA ASP A 720 4.52 -20.47 -10.98
C ASP A 720 4.52 -19.42 -9.84
N LYS A 721 5.65 -19.20 -9.16
CA LYS A 721 5.76 -18.30 -7.99
C LYS A 721 7.11 -17.59 -7.93
N SER A 722 7.11 -16.32 -8.30
CA SER A 722 8.19 -15.41 -7.92
C SER A 722 8.33 -15.36 -6.39
N ALA A 723 9.51 -15.77 -5.89
CA ALA A 723 9.98 -15.69 -4.50
C ALA A 723 9.41 -16.70 -3.47
N VAL A 724 9.08 -17.94 -3.84
CA VAL A 724 8.91 -19.04 -2.86
C VAL A 724 10.23 -19.81 -2.65
N PRO A 725 10.63 -20.13 -1.40
CA PRO A 725 11.80 -20.97 -1.14
C PRO A 725 11.69 -22.35 -1.79
N VAL A 726 12.77 -22.81 -2.43
CA VAL A 726 12.91 -24.19 -2.91
C VAL A 726 13.24 -25.04 -1.68
N LEU A 727 12.34 -25.96 -1.32
CA LEU A 727 12.53 -26.84 -0.18
C LEU A 727 13.46 -28.00 -0.57
N ASN A 728 14.44 -28.27 0.29
CA ASN A 728 15.42 -29.37 0.19
C ASN A 728 16.09 -29.53 -1.21
N PRO A 729 16.69 -28.46 -1.79
CA PRO A 729 17.30 -28.55 -3.10
C PRO A 729 18.50 -29.50 -3.11
N THR A 730 18.56 -30.38 -4.11
CA THR A 730 19.75 -31.19 -4.39
C THR A 730 20.46 -30.66 -5.64
N VAL A 731 21.80 -30.71 -5.64
CA VAL A 731 22.62 -30.15 -6.71
C VAL A 731 23.57 -31.22 -7.23
N SER A 732 23.79 -31.24 -8.55
CA SER A 732 24.80 -32.11 -9.17
C SER A 732 25.56 -31.38 -10.27
N VAL A 733 26.84 -31.72 -10.42
CA VAL A 733 27.75 -31.17 -11.42
C VAL A 733 28.22 -32.31 -12.32
N LYS A 734 28.15 -32.12 -13.64
CA LYS A 734 28.66 -33.07 -14.63
C LYS A 734 29.58 -32.37 -15.63
N LYS A 735 30.65 -33.04 -16.05
CA LYS A 735 31.48 -32.70 -17.21
C LYS A 735 31.23 -33.76 -18.27
N ASN A 736 30.82 -33.37 -19.48
CA ASN A 736 30.48 -34.33 -20.56
C ASN A 736 29.59 -35.50 -20.09
N ASN A 737 28.51 -35.19 -19.36
CA ASN A 737 27.59 -36.13 -18.70
C ASN A 737 28.14 -37.05 -17.58
N VAL A 738 29.44 -37.02 -17.28
CA VAL A 738 30.06 -37.74 -16.15
C VAL A 738 30.08 -36.84 -14.92
N ALA A 739 29.81 -37.37 -13.72
CA ALA A 739 29.90 -36.60 -12.48
C ALA A 739 31.32 -36.05 -12.28
N SER A 740 31.45 -34.76 -11.96
CA SER A 740 32.74 -34.07 -11.80
C SER A 740 32.77 -33.23 -10.53
N THR A 741 33.97 -33.11 -9.94
CA THR A 741 34.29 -32.26 -8.80
C THR A 741 35.14 -31.04 -9.18
N ASP A 742 35.37 -30.81 -10.48
CA ASP A 742 36.13 -29.66 -10.98
C ASP A 742 35.42 -28.33 -10.69
N LEU A 743 34.08 -28.38 -10.60
CA LEU A 743 33.23 -27.31 -10.06
C LEU A 743 32.50 -27.82 -8.81
N THR A 744 32.30 -26.93 -7.87
CA THR A 744 31.43 -27.11 -6.70
C THR A 744 30.20 -26.23 -6.88
N ALA A 745 29.03 -26.74 -6.50
CA ALA A 745 27.77 -26.00 -6.64
C ALA A 745 26.91 -26.21 -5.40
N THR A 746 26.40 -25.12 -4.82
CA THR A 746 25.61 -25.12 -3.58
C THR A 746 24.38 -24.24 -3.75
N VAL A 747 23.26 -24.62 -3.15
CA VAL A 747 22.08 -23.76 -3.02
C VAL A 747 21.93 -23.38 -1.57
N SER A 748 21.83 -22.09 -1.30
CA SER A 748 21.65 -21.51 0.04
C SER A 748 20.16 -21.26 0.35
N ASN A 749 19.84 -21.01 1.61
CA ASN A 749 18.46 -20.93 2.14
C ASN A 749 17.58 -19.83 1.50
N ASN A 750 18.13 -18.93 0.70
CA ASN A 750 17.41 -17.91 -0.08
C ASN A 750 17.28 -18.26 -1.58
N ASN A 751 17.43 -19.56 -1.92
CA ASN A 751 17.46 -20.13 -3.27
C ASN A 751 18.64 -19.69 -4.16
N THR A 752 19.68 -19.08 -3.60
CA THR A 752 20.83 -18.69 -4.42
C THR A 752 21.70 -19.91 -4.70
N LEU A 753 21.78 -20.29 -5.99
CA LEU A 753 22.74 -21.26 -6.53
C LEU A 753 24.09 -20.55 -6.72
N THR A 754 25.09 -20.97 -5.96
CA THR A 754 26.47 -20.52 -6.09
C THR A 754 27.32 -21.63 -6.69
N ILE A 755 27.99 -21.33 -7.81
CA ILE A 755 28.90 -22.20 -8.53
C ILE A 755 30.32 -21.65 -8.38
N THR A 756 31.24 -22.50 -7.95
CA THR A 756 32.64 -22.17 -7.66
C THR A 756 33.58 -23.20 -8.28
N LYS A 757 34.84 -22.79 -8.52
CA LYS A 757 35.91 -23.72 -8.91
C LYS A 757 36.21 -24.70 -7.77
N GLY A 758 36.38 -25.96 -8.12
CA GLY A 758 36.82 -27.03 -7.21
C GLY A 758 38.35 -27.11 -7.12
N GLY A 759 38.87 -28.29 -6.78
CA GLY A 759 40.32 -28.51 -6.63
C GLY A 759 41.08 -28.69 -7.95
N ALA A 760 40.39 -28.97 -9.06
CA ALA A 760 41.02 -29.26 -10.34
C ALA A 760 41.26 -28.00 -11.20
N PRO A 761 42.28 -27.99 -12.07
CA PRO A 761 42.44 -26.94 -13.08
C PRO A 761 41.30 -26.99 -14.11
N LEU A 762 40.85 -25.81 -14.56
CA LEU A 762 39.83 -25.63 -15.58
C LEU A 762 40.49 -25.16 -16.87
N ASN A 763 40.10 -25.71 -18.01
CA ASN A 763 40.68 -25.37 -19.32
C ASN A 763 39.65 -24.62 -20.18
N ALA A 764 40.05 -23.60 -20.93
CA ALA A 764 39.16 -22.96 -21.88
C ALA A 764 38.55 -23.97 -22.88
N GLY A 765 37.24 -23.89 -23.07
CA GLY A 765 36.47 -24.85 -23.88
C GLY A 765 35.86 -26.02 -23.09
N ASP A 766 36.22 -26.22 -21.82
CA ASP A 766 35.53 -27.19 -20.96
C ASP A 766 34.04 -26.79 -20.79
N VAL A 767 33.14 -27.77 -20.84
CA VAL A 767 31.69 -27.58 -20.68
C VAL A 767 31.17 -28.47 -19.55
N TYR A 768 30.45 -27.84 -18.61
CA TYR A 768 29.83 -28.48 -17.46
C TYR A 768 28.31 -28.27 -17.48
N THR A 769 27.57 -29.22 -16.93
CA THR A 769 26.13 -29.08 -16.65
C THR A 769 25.94 -29.08 -15.15
N VAL A 770 25.39 -28.01 -14.60
CA VAL A 770 24.98 -27.92 -13.19
C VAL A 770 23.46 -28.07 -13.14
N SER A 771 22.99 -29.10 -12.45
CA SER A 771 21.56 -29.39 -12.28
C SER A 771 21.14 -29.15 -10.84
N VAL A 772 20.07 -28.39 -10.64
CA VAL A 772 19.36 -28.23 -9.36
C VAL A 772 18.05 -28.97 -9.45
N LYS A 773 17.71 -29.74 -8.41
CA LYS A 773 16.40 -30.35 -8.23
C LYS A 773 15.76 -29.87 -6.95
N ASP A 774 14.45 -29.66 -6.96
CA ASP A 774 13.66 -29.45 -5.75
C ASP A 774 13.23 -30.79 -5.10
N GLY A 775 12.53 -30.71 -3.96
CA GLY A 775 11.95 -31.87 -3.28
C GLY A 775 10.88 -32.62 -4.09
N ASP A 776 10.27 -31.96 -5.07
CA ASP A 776 9.27 -32.55 -5.99
C ASP A 776 9.92 -33.15 -7.26
N ASN A 777 11.26 -33.18 -7.31
CA ASN A 777 12.09 -33.75 -8.39
C ASN A 777 12.07 -32.94 -9.71
N ASN A 778 11.49 -31.73 -9.73
CA ASN A 778 11.57 -30.80 -10.84
C ASN A 778 13.03 -30.37 -11.02
N THR A 779 13.53 -30.35 -12.26
CA THR A 779 14.96 -30.13 -12.53
C THR A 779 15.18 -28.87 -13.34
N ALA A 780 15.99 -27.94 -12.81
CA ALA A 780 16.57 -26.83 -13.57
C ALA A 780 18.03 -27.15 -13.91
N GLN A 781 18.50 -26.74 -15.09
CA GLN A 781 19.89 -26.94 -15.49
C GLN A 781 20.48 -25.64 -16.04
N VAL A 782 21.79 -25.46 -15.82
CA VAL A 782 22.59 -24.43 -16.47
C VAL A 782 23.88 -25.05 -17.00
N THR A 783 24.25 -24.70 -18.22
CA THR A 783 25.54 -25.05 -18.81
C THR A 783 26.59 -24.03 -18.39
N VAL A 784 27.69 -24.46 -17.79
CA VAL A 784 28.84 -23.60 -17.48
C VAL A 784 29.92 -23.86 -18.52
N THR A 785 30.23 -22.86 -19.34
CA THR A 785 31.31 -22.91 -20.33
C THR A 785 32.54 -22.21 -19.79
N ILE A 786 33.69 -22.89 -19.80
CA ILE A 786 34.96 -22.27 -19.40
C ILE A 786 35.51 -21.42 -20.55
N LYS A 787 35.70 -20.13 -20.29
CA LYS A 787 36.33 -19.17 -21.21
C LYS A 787 37.76 -18.91 -20.80
N ALA A 788 38.62 -18.65 -21.80
CA ALA A 788 39.98 -18.23 -21.56
C ALA A 788 40.03 -16.96 -20.70
N ASP A 789 40.99 -16.89 -19.77
CA ASP A 789 41.22 -15.68 -18.98
C ASP A 789 41.51 -14.48 -19.90
N THR A 790 40.78 -13.38 -19.66
CA THR A 790 40.98 -12.09 -20.34
C THR A 790 41.80 -11.17 -19.44
N VAL A 791 42.87 -10.60 -19.98
CA VAL A 791 43.69 -9.58 -19.31
C VAL A 791 43.54 -8.27 -20.05
N THR A 792 43.06 -7.24 -19.36
CA THR A 792 42.90 -5.89 -19.91
C THR A 792 43.64 -4.89 -19.03
N LEU A 793 44.27 -3.90 -19.65
CA LEU A 793 44.77 -2.71 -18.98
C LEU A 793 43.84 -1.55 -19.38
N ASP A 794 43.50 -0.65 -18.47
CA ASP A 794 42.65 0.49 -18.84
C ASP A 794 43.43 1.47 -19.75
N ASP A 795 42.91 1.76 -20.95
CA ASP A 795 43.45 2.81 -21.83
C ASP A 795 43.33 4.19 -21.17
N LYS A 796 44.29 5.08 -21.43
CA LYS A 796 44.31 6.42 -20.81
C LYS A 796 44.80 7.53 -21.75
N THR A 797 44.09 8.65 -21.78
CA THR A 797 44.61 9.90 -22.34
C THR A 797 45.26 10.71 -21.24
N VAL A 798 46.49 11.17 -21.47
CA VAL A 798 47.25 12.00 -20.54
C VAL A 798 47.57 13.33 -21.22
N THR A 799 47.06 14.38 -20.60
CA THR A 799 47.16 15.76 -21.06
C THR A 799 48.11 16.52 -20.12
N LEU A 800 49.01 17.32 -20.67
CA LEU A 800 49.78 18.29 -19.89
C LEU A 800 48.86 19.39 -19.37
N ASP A 801 48.95 19.70 -18.08
CA ASP A 801 48.23 20.80 -17.44
C ASP A 801 49.24 21.73 -16.76
N ASP A 802 49.04 23.04 -16.91
CA ASP A 802 50.11 24.03 -16.73
C ASP A 802 50.21 24.55 -15.29
N GLU A 803 49.23 24.23 -14.43
CA GLU A 803 49.13 24.75 -13.06
C GLU A 803 49.95 23.95 -12.02
N THR A 804 50.51 22.78 -12.35
CA THR A 804 51.25 21.93 -11.39
C THR A 804 52.67 21.59 -11.85
N ALA A 805 53.60 22.51 -11.65
CA ALA A 805 55.04 22.27 -11.81
C ALA A 805 55.63 21.42 -10.65
N THR A 806 55.16 20.17 -10.49
CA THR A 806 55.81 19.15 -9.65
C THR A 806 56.36 18.04 -10.53
N TRP A 807 57.68 17.94 -10.59
CA TRP A 807 58.40 17.11 -11.55
C TRP A 807 58.31 15.62 -11.18
N THR A 808 57.42 14.88 -11.85
CA THR A 808 57.59 13.52 -12.42
C THR A 808 56.19 13.03 -12.84
N ASN A 809 55.86 13.07 -14.13
CA ASN A 809 54.53 12.67 -14.61
C ASN A 809 54.45 11.14 -14.74
N ALA A 810 54.43 10.47 -13.58
CA ALA A 810 54.12 9.06 -13.45
C ALA A 810 52.61 8.85 -13.24
N PHE A 811 52.02 7.89 -13.94
CA PHE A 811 50.63 7.50 -13.75
C PHE A 811 50.45 6.00 -13.82
N ASP A 812 49.54 5.49 -13.00
CA ASP A 812 49.19 4.08 -13.00
C ASP A 812 48.12 3.78 -14.06
N LEU A 813 48.28 2.64 -14.74
CA LEU A 813 47.26 1.96 -15.51
C LEU A 813 46.84 0.69 -14.74
N PRO A 814 45.59 0.60 -14.25
CA PRO A 814 45.10 -0.60 -13.58
C PRO A 814 45.08 -1.80 -14.51
N LEU A 815 45.64 -2.94 -14.06
CA LEU A 815 45.51 -4.22 -14.73
C LEU A 815 44.30 -4.97 -14.17
N LYS A 816 43.50 -5.55 -15.06
CA LYS A 816 42.31 -6.33 -14.73
C LYS A 816 42.38 -7.72 -15.35
N LEU A 817 42.11 -8.74 -14.52
CA LEU A 817 41.88 -10.11 -14.93
C LEU A 817 40.38 -10.38 -14.89
N ASN A 818 39.76 -10.65 -16.05
CA ASN A 818 38.32 -10.89 -16.18
C ASN A 818 37.45 -9.77 -15.55
N GLY A 819 37.90 -8.52 -15.66
CA GLY A 819 37.24 -7.34 -15.10
C GLY A 819 37.48 -7.07 -13.61
N GLN A 820 38.21 -7.95 -12.89
CA GLN A 820 38.62 -7.75 -11.49
C GLN A 820 40.06 -7.22 -11.42
N ALA A 821 40.38 -6.41 -10.42
CA ALA A 821 41.73 -5.87 -10.25
C ALA A 821 42.78 -6.99 -10.06
N ALA A 822 43.93 -6.85 -10.72
CA ALA A 822 45.06 -7.77 -10.57
C ALA A 822 45.73 -7.64 -9.19
N THR A 823 46.39 -8.71 -8.74
CA THR A 823 47.03 -8.79 -7.41
C THR A 823 48.43 -9.41 -7.45
N SER A 824 49.05 -9.46 -8.63
CA SER A 824 50.35 -10.10 -8.87
C SER A 824 51.20 -9.26 -9.83
N ALA A 825 52.50 -9.59 -9.90
CA ALA A 825 53.44 -8.89 -10.76
C ALA A 825 53.23 -9.16 -12.26
N THR A 826 53.60 -8.18 -13.09
CA THR A 826 53.67 -8.29 -14.56
C THR A 826 55.10 -8.53 -15.03
N THR A 827 55.27 -9.18 -16.19
CA THR A 827 56.59 -9.49 -16.75
C THR A 827 56.65 -9.17 -18.24
N GLY A 828 57.86 -8.93 -18.76
CA GLY A 828 58.08 -8.68 -20.18
C GLY A 828 57.44 -7.38 -20.69
N LEU A 829 57.34 -6.35 -19.85
CA LEU A 829 56.77 -5.05 -20.22
C LEU A 829 57.58 -4.36 -21.33
N GLN A 830 56.90 -3.97 -22.41
CA GLN A 830 57.45 -3.29 -23.57
C GLN A 830 56.59 -2.08 -23.96
N ILE A 831 57.21 -1.11 -24.63
CA ILE A 831 56.54 0.05 -25.24
C ILE A 831 56.88 0.08 -26.71
N ASN A 832 55.87 0.17 -27.59
CA ASN A 832 56.00 0.16 -29.04
C ASN A 832 56.90 -1.01 -29.53
N GLY A 833 56.80 -2.18 -28.88
CA GLY A 833 57.60 -3.38 -29.17
C GLY A 833 59.07 -3.34 -28.72
N LYS A 834 59.49 -2.34 -27.93
CA LYS A 834 60.85 -2.22 -27.37
C LYS A 834 60.86 -2.37 -25.85
N ASN A 835 61.97 -2.85 -25.29
CA ASN A 835 62.16 -2.92 -23.85
C ASN A 835 62.16 -1.52 -23.22
N SER A 836 61.44 -1.37 -22.11
CA SER A 836 61.32 -0.13 -21.33
C SER A 836 62.70 0.47 -20.98
N GLY A 837 62.84 1.81 -21.08
CA GLY A 837 64.04 2.54 -20.66
C GLY A 837 65.21 2.57 -21.64
N THR A 838 65.06 2.04 -22.86
CA THR A 838 66.16 1.97 -23.86
C THR A 838 66.26 3.17 -24.81
N ASP A 839 65.29 4.11 -24.78
CA ASP A 839 65.25 5.33 -25.60
C ASP A 839 64.93 6.53 -24.71
N ALA A 840 65.84 7.52 -24.64
CA ALA A 840 65.70 8.70 -23.78
C ALA A 840 64.58 9.66 -24.21
N THR A 841 63.98 9.45 -25.38
CA THR A 841 62.84 10.24 -25.91
C THR A 841 61.51 9.48 -25.85
N ALA A 842 61.50 8.26 -25.32
CA ALA A 842 60.32 7.45 -25.09
C ALA A 842 59.85 7.50 -23.61
N PRO A 843 58.58 7.20 -23.33
CA PRO A 843 58.12 6.89 -21.98
C PRO A 843 58.84 5.67 -21.40
N THR A 844 58.72 5.46 -20.09
CA THR A 844 59.09 4.20 -19.44
C THR A 844 57.88 3.55 -18.76
N VAL A 845 57.86 2.22 -18.76
CA VAL A 845 56.92 1.40 -17.98
C VAL A 845 57.66 0.58 -16.95
N ALA A 846 57.08 0.47 -15.77
CA ALA A 846 57.48 -0.43 -14.72
C ALA A 846 56.23 -1.10 -14.11
N ASP A 847 56.43 -2.25 -13.49
CA ASP A 847 55.43 -2.81 -12.60
C ASP A 847 55.41 -2.00 -11.29
N ASP A 848 54.23 -1.62 -10.81
CA ASP A 848 54.08 -0.99 -9.47
C ASP A 848 54.22 -2.01 -8.33
N GLY A 849 54.31 -3.30 -8.65
CA GLY A 849 54.49 -4.40 -7.71
C GLY A 849 53.16 -5.00 -7.27
N ALA A 850 52.99 -5.23 -5.97
CA ALA A 850 51.87 -6.00 -5.40
C ALA A 850 50.46 -5.44 -5.66
N ASN A 851 50.35 -4.24 -6.25
CA ASN A 851 49.10 -3.53 -6.47
C ASN A 851 48.44 -3.81 -7.85
N GLY A 852 49.04 -4.63 -8.72
CA GLY A 852 48.45 -5.01 -10.00
C GLY A 852 48.25 -3.84 -10.98
N LYS A 853 49.27 -2.98 -11.10
CA LYS A 853 49.25 -1.78 -11.93
C LYS A 853 50.52 -1.68 -12.76
N VAL A 854 50.40 -1.20 -13.99
CA VAL A 854 51.56 -0.78 -14.79
C VAL A 854 51.75 0.72 -14.61
N LYS A 855 52.88 1.12 -14.01
CA LYS A 855 53.25 2.51 -13.83
C LYS A 855 53.95 3.01 -15.09
N VAL A 856 53.37 4.00 -15.74
CA VAL A 856 53.92 4.69 -16.91
C VAL A 856 54.52 6.01 -16.44
N THR A 857 55.77 6.30 -16.82
CA THR A 857 56.42 7.59 -16.56
C THR A 857 56.73 8.30 -17.88
N VAL A 858 56.29 9.55 -18.01
CA VAL A 858 56.67 10.44 -19.10
C VAL A 858 57.53 11.59 -18.56
N THR A 859 58.52 12.00 -19.34
CA THR A 859 59.43 13.10 -18.99
C THR A 859 59.09 14.32 -19.85
N PRO A 860 58.48 15.38 -19.27
CA PRO A 860 58.16 16.59 -20.02
C PRO A 860 59.40 17.21 -20.67
N GLY A 861 59.25 17.71 -21.89
CA GLY A 861 60.34 18.30 -22.68
C GLY A 861 61.23 17.31 -23.45
N THR A 862 61.31 16.04 -23.05
CA THR A 862 62.07 15.01 -23.82
C THR A 862 61.19 13.94 -24.46
N THR A 863 60.10 13.53 -23.81
CA THR A 863 59.13 12.58 -24.38
C THR A 863 58.26 13.27 -25.45
N LYS A 864 58.17 12.67 -26.64
CA LYS A 864 57.36 13.22 -27.76
C LYS A 864 55.86 13.01 -27.52
N PHE A 865 55.04 13.94 -28.01
CA PHE A 865 53.59 13.76 -28.06
C PHE A 865 53.19 12.69 -29.09
N GLY A 866 52.19 11.87 -28.76
CA GLY A 866 51.73 10.76 -29.60
C GLY A 866 51.02 9.65 -28.84
N THR A 867 50.59 8.63 -29.58
CA THR A 867 50.04 7.39 -29.03
C THR A 867 51.16 6.39 -28.80
N TYR A 868 51.17 5.76 -27.63
CA TYR A 868 52.11 4.73 -27.22
C TYR A 868 51.37 3.44 -26.88
N GLU A 869 51.87 2.33 -27.38
CA GLU A 869 51.35 1.00 -27.16
C GLU A 869 52.18 0.30 -26.09
N ILE A 870 51.53 -0.24 -25.06
CA ILE A 870 52.16 -1.02 -24.00
C ILE A 870 51.76 -2.48 -24.19
N THR A 871 52.74 -3.39 -24.17
CA THR A 871 52.51 -4.84 -24.17
C THR A 871 53.22 -5.49 -23.00
N GLY A 872 52.72 -6.65 -22.55
CA GLY A 872 53.32 -7.39 -21.44
C GLY A 872 52.61 -8.71 -21.18
N LYS A 873 53.06 -9.45 -20.14
CA LYS A 873 52.47 -10.72 -19.71
C LYS A 873 52.04 -10.69 -18.25
N TYR A 874 50.88 -11.28 -17.99
CA TYR A 874 50.33 -11.49 -16.65
C TYR A 874 49.72 -12.90 -16.57
N ASN A 875 50.09 -13.69 -15.57
CA ASN A 875 49.72 -15.11 -15.47
C ASN A 875 49.89 -15.90 -16.79
N ASN A 876 51.01 -15.67 -17.49
CA ASN A 876 51.35 -16.23 -18.81
C ASN A 876 50.40 -15.87 -19.98
N LYS A 877 49.39 -15.00 -19.77
CA LYS A 877 48.57 -14.42 -20.83
C LYS A 877 49.17 -13.08 -21.27
N GLU A 878 49.14 -12.80 -22.57
CA GLU A 878 49.58 -11.53 -23.14
C GLU A 878 48.48 -10.47 -23.04
N PHE A 879 48.88 -9.23 -22.78
CA PHE A 879 48.00 -8.07 -22.83
C PHE A 879 48.61 -6.94 -23.67
N LYS A 880 47.74 -6.08 -24.17
CA LYS A 880 48.06 -4.90 -24.98
C LYS A 880 47.16 -3.75 -24.56
N ALA A 881 47.71 -2.54 -24.55
CA ALA A 881 47.05 -1.32 -24.15
C ALA A 881 47.59 -0.13 -24.93
N THR A 882 46.86 0.97 -24.96
CA THR A 882 47.33 2.23 -25.52
C THR A 882 47.14 3.38 -24.54
N PHE A 883 48.09 4.30 -24.53
CA PHE A 883 47.89 5.61 -23.93
C PHE A 883 48.29 6.70 -24.91
N VAL A 884 47.67 7.87 -24.79
CA VAL A 884 47.91 9.00 -25.68
C VAL A 884 48.43 10.17 -24.87
N TYR A 885 49.62 10.66 -25.20
CA TYR A 885 50.24 11.82 -24.57
C TYR A 885 50.07 13.05 -25.47
N GLN A 886 49.36 14.07 -24.98
CA GLN A 886 48.93 15.23 -25.77
C GLN A 886 49.19 16.57 -25.05
N PRO A 887 49.35 17.68 -25.79
CA PRO A 887 49.49 19.02 -25.20
C PRO A 887 48.20 19.50 -24.52
N GLY A 888 48.34 20.46 -23.60
CA GLY A 888 47.27 21.07 -22.82
C GLY A 888 46.28 21.92 -23.61
N LYS A 889 45.18 22.34 -22.95
CA LYS A 889 44.09 23.10 -23.59
C LYS A 889 44.44 24.55 -23.97
N ASN A 890 45.55 25.08 -23.47
CA ASN A 890 46.32 26.16 -24.09
C ASN A 890 47.80 25.77 -23.92
N PRO A 891 48.69 26.03 -24.88
CA PRO A 891 50.13 25.98 -24.61
C PRO A 891 50.53 27.20 -23.78
N THR A 892 51.09 27.00 -22.58
CA THR A 892 51.94 28.04 -22.00
C THR A 892 53.09 28.34 -22.95
N GLU A 893 53.34 29.63 -23.13
CA GLU A 893 54.53 30.13 -23.79
C GLU A 893 55.75 29.65 -22.99
N VAL A 894 56.66 28.92 -23.63
CA VAL A 894 57.91 28.49 -22.99
C VAL A 894 58.72 29.75 -22.70
N THR A 895 58.76 30.18 -21.43
CA THR A 895 59.46 31.41 -21.01
C THR A 895 60.98 31.23 -21.06
N GLY A 896 61.53 31.18 -22.27
CA GLY A 896 62.92 31.47 -22.54
C GLY A 896 63.19 32.94 -22.23
N LYS A 897 64.04 33.20 -21.23
CA LYS A 897 64.36 34.55 -20.79
C LYS A 897 65.15 35.28 -21.88
N VAL A 898 64.48 36.14 -22.66
CA VAL A 898 65.16 37.05 -23.59
C VAL A 898 66.06 37.97 -22.78
N ALA A 899 67.35 37.99 -23.11
CA ALA A 899 68.33 38.80 -22.40
C ALA A 899 68.12 40.29 -22.69
N SER A 900 68.42 41.15 -21.71
CA SER A 900 68.32 42.60 -21.86
C SER A 900 69.22 43.09 -23.01
N GLY A 901 68.62 43.59 -24.10
CA GLY A 901 69.34 44.26 -25.18
C GLY A 901 68.91 43.98 -26.63
N SER A 902 67.93 43.11 -26.90
CA SER A 902 67.41 42.93 -28.27
C SER A 902 66.30 43.94 -28.63
N SER A 903 66.26 44.36 -29.89
CA SER A 903 65.49 45.51 -30.38
C SER A 903 64.04 45.23 -30.83
N ASP A 904 63.52 44.03 -30.61
CA ASP A 904 62.15 43.68 -31.00
C ASP A 904 61.17 44.13 -29.91
N THR A 905 60.28 45.07 -30.27
CA THR A 905 59.38 45.75 -29.31
C THR A 905 57.91 45.41 -29.60
N VAL A 906 57.16 45.08 -28.55
CA VAL A 906 55.71 44.83 -28.63
C VAL A 906 54.96 46.17 -28.54
N TYR A 907 54.05 46.43 -29.49
CA TYR A 907 53.30 47.69 -29.54
C TYR A 907 51.91 47.57 -28.86
N GLU A 908 51.59 48.55 -28.01
CA GLU A 908 50.24 48.78 -27.50
C GLU A 908 49.30 49.33 -28.59
N LEU A 909 47.99 49.36 -28.30
CA LEU A 909 46.98 49.79 -29.26
C LEU A 909 47.04 51.32 -29.50
N GLY A 910 47.73 51.73 -30.57
CA GLY A 910 48.00 53.14 -30.87
C GLY A 910 48.21 53.48 -32.35
N GLU A 911 47.78 52.65 -33.30
CA GLU A 911 47.81 52.99 -34.74
C GLU A 911 46.44 52.84 -35.42
N ALA A 912 46.25 53.61 -36.50
CA ALA A 912 44.94 54.05 -36.96
C ALA A 912 44.22 53.10 -37.94
N ASN A 913 42.90 53.33 -38.06
CA ASN A 913 41.99 52.86 -39.12
C ASN A 913 41.42 51.43 -39.02
N ALA A 914 40.21 51.30 -38.44
CA ALA A 914 39.16 50.38 -38.91
C ALA A 914 37.76 50.73 -38.33
N VAL A 915 37.20 51.88 -38.70
CA VAL A 915 35.80 52.23 -38.35
C VAL A 915 34.83 51.23 -38.99
N ASN A 916 33.86 50.69 -38.23
CA ASN A 916 32.51 50.44 -38.77
C ASN A 916 31.41 50.20 -37.73
N THR A 917 30.16 50.40 -38.18
CA THR A 917 28.91 50.56 -37.43
C THR A 917 28.20 49.25 -37.07
N GLY A 918 27.54 49.18 -35.89
CA GLY A 918 26.57 48.09 -35.61
C GLY A 918 26.39 47.56 -34.16
N ALA A 919 26.96 48.17 -33.12
CA ALA A 919 26.85 47.64 -31.74
C ALA A 919 25.46 47.85 -31.09
N LEU A 920 25.06 46.92 -30.21
CA LEU A 920 23.76 46.89 -29.52
C LEU A 920 23.93 46.97 -27.98
N PHE A 921 22.92 47.49 -27.28
CA PHE A 921 22.92 47.70 -25.82
C PHE A 921 21.65 47.14 -25.16
N LEU A 922 21.83 46.42 -24.04
CA LEU A 922 20.75 45.98 -23.15
C LEU A 922 21.04 46.42 -21.70
N ASP A 923 19.99 46.46 -20.87
CA ASP A 923 20.07 46.61 -19.41
C ASP A 923 20.19 45.26 -18.67
N ALA A 924 20.15 45.31 -17.33
CA ALA A 924 20.32 44.13 -16.46
C ALA A 924 19.18 43.11 -16.55
N ASP A 925 18.00 43.52 -17.03
CA ASP A 925 16.83 42.65 -17.23
C ASP A 925 16.66 42.22 -18.70
N GLY A 926 17.60 42.60 -19.58
CA GLY A 926 17.67 42.15 -20.97
C GLY A 926 16.80 42.94 -21.95
N VAL A 927 16.37 44.15 -21.60
CA VAL A 927 15.54 44.99 -22.47
C VAL A 927 16.42 45.91 -23.32
N LYS A 928 16.00 46.14 -24.58
CA LYS A 928 16.73 46.95 -25.55
C LYS A 928 16.52 48.44 -25.27
N VAL A 929 17.55 49.13 -24.80
CA VAL A 929 17.50 50.57 -24.54
C VAL A 929 17.53 51.34 -25.86
N ALA A 930 16.50 52.15 -26.12
CA ALA A 930 16.44 52.97 -27.32
C ALA A 930 17.31 54.23 -27.19
N ALA A 931 17.98 54.61 -28.29
CA ALA A 931 18.67 55.89 -28.51
C ALA A 931 20.02 56.17 -27.80
N ALA A 932 20.84 55.13 -27.49
CA ALA A 932 22.26 55.34 -27.19
C ALA A 932 23.10 55.51 -28.48
N ALA A 933 23.33 56.76 -28.90
CA ALA A 933 24.35 57.09 -29.90
C ALA A 933 25.75 56.99 -29.25
N ALA A 934 26.73 56.52 -30.01
CA ALA A 934 27.91 55.88 -29.44
C ALA A 934 29.01 56.83 -28.89
N SER A 935 28.70 58.02 -28.39
CA SER A 935 29.73 59.00 -27.96
C SER A 935 30.00 59.10 -26.45
N ASP A 936 29.20 58.49 -25.55
CA ASP A 936 29.35 58.68 -24.09
C ASP A 936 29.11 57.46 -23.17
N ALA A 937 30.21 56.94 -22.59
CA ALA A 937 30.24 56.07 -21.41
C ALA A 937 31.65 55.99 -20.78
N THR A 938 31.86 56.67 -19.65
CA THR A 938 33.05 56.54 -18.78
C THR A 938 32.62 56.80 -17.34
N HIS A 939 32.20 55.79 -16.58
CA HIS A 939 32.47 55.63 -15.12
C HIS A 939 31.73 54.45 -14.43
N ASP A 940 32.36 54.02 -13.32
CA ASP A 940 31.81 53.38 -12.11
C ASP A 940 31.26 51.94 -12.15
N THR A 941 31.96 51.05 -11.44
CA THR A 941 31.62 49.63 -11.25
C THR A 941 30.79 49.33 -10.00
N ASN A 942 30.54 50.30 -9.10
CA ASN A 942 29.98 50.04 -7.77
C ASN A 942 28.45 50.17 -7.64
N LYS A 943 27.72 50.50 -8.70
CA LYS A 943 26.28 50.83 -8.60
C LYS A 943 25.26 49.87 -9.23
N HIS A 944 25.65 48.99 -10.18
CA HIS A 944 24.66 48.30 -11.04
C HIS A 944 24.81 46.79 -11.25
N GLY A 945 25.75 46.10 -10.59
CA GLY A 945 25.66 44.64 -10.38
C GLY A 945 25.55 43.72 -11.61
N ILE A 946 26.03 44.14 -12.79
CA ILE A 946 25.78 43.41 -14.05
C ILE A 946 26.69 42.18 -14.19
N LYS A 947 26.08 40.99 -14.30
CA LYS A 947 26.69 39.68 -14.65
C LYS A 947 25.78 38.90 -15.62
N VAL A 948 26.35 38.13 -16.54
CA VAL A 948 25.70 37.28 -17.61
C VAL A 948 26.83 36.63 -18.43
N ALA A 949 26.85 35.38 -18.97
CA ALA A 949 28.11 34.56 -19.19
C ALA A 949 28.40 33.66 -20.43
N THR A 950 29.63 33.64 -21.02
CA THR A 950 30.30 32.54 -21.81
C THR A 950 31.65 32.96 -22.48
N ALA A 951 32.49 32.00 -22.92
CA ALA A 951 33.87 32.22 -23.38
C ALA A 951 34.28 31.44 -24.66
N ASN A 952 35.42 31.77 -25.27
CA ASN A 952 36.49 30.79 -25.62
C ASN A 952 37.81 31.37 -26.20
N LYS A 953 38.90 30.59 -26.06
CA LYS A 953 40.23 30.69 -26.72
C LYS A 953 40.85 32.10 -26.81
N GLY A 954 41.58 32.54 -25.79
CA GLY A 954 42.12 33.91 -25.73
C GLY A 954 40.96 34.89 -25.85
N THR A 955 40.74 35.45 -27.04
CA THR A 955 39.36 35.78 -27.42
C THR A 955 39.01 35.35 -28.86
N SER A 956 38.48 34.12 -28.97
CA SER A 956 37.43 33.74 -29.90
C SER A 956 36.08 33.98 -29.21
N LYS A 957 35.51 35.20 -29.26
CA LYS A 957 35.90 36.34 -30.10
C LYS A 957 35.92 37.66 -29.34
N TYR A 958 37.00 38.43 -29.55
CA TYR A 958 37.10 39.82 -29.13
C TYR A 958 35.91 40.62 -29.67
N LEU A 959 35.31 41.48 -28.84
CA LEU A 959 34.48 42.57 -29.34
C LEU A 959 35.37 43.81 -29.54
N TYR A 960 35.73 44.04 -30.81
CA TYR A 960 36.37 45.27 -31.27
C TYR A 960 35.41 46.46 -31.14
N VAL A 961 35.92 47.59 -30.68
CA VAL A 961 35.23 48.89 -30.72
C VAL A 961 36.27 49.91 -31.20
N PRO A 962 36.07 50.59 -32.35
CA PRO A 962 37.03 51.55 -32.85
C PRO A 962 37.10 52.79 -31.94
N ALA A 963 38.26 53.46 -31.97
CA ALA A 963 38.45 54.74 -31.29
C ALA A 963 37.33 55.73 -31.68
N GLY A 964 36.74 56.38 -30.68
CA GLY A 964 35.62 57.30 -30.86
C GLY A 964 34.22 56.70 -30.62
N THR A 965 34.10 55.42 -30.24
CA THR A 965 32.79 54.87 -29.83
C THR A 965 32.77 54.25 -28.42
N LYS A 966 31.80 54.69 -27.60
CA LYS A 966 31.60 54.29 -26.21
C LYS A 966 30.38 53.37 -26.11
N GLY A 967 30.67 52.09 -25.89
CA GLY A 967 29.77 51.17 -25.18
C GLY A 967 29.49 49.82 -25.86
N LYS A 968 29.13 48.84 -25.02
CA LYS A 968 28.90 47.41 -25.31
C LYS A 968 27.74 46.93 -24.45
N LEU A 969 27.19 45.72 -24.69
CA LEU A 969 27.22 44.67 -23.66
C LEU A 969 26.87 43.26 -24.16
N TYR A 970 27.53 42.25 -23.57
CA TYR A 970 27.07 40.88 -23.26
C TYR A 970 28.15 40.28 -22.27
N VAL A 971 28.84 39.16 -22.47
CA VAL A 971 28.62 37.98 -21.57
C VAL A 971 29.86 37.28 -20.86
N LEU A 972 30.05 37.41 -19.51
CA LEU A 972 30.88 36.74 -18.43
C LEU A 972 30.18 36.02 -17.18
N LYS A 973 30.66 34.85 -16.72
CA LYS A 973 30.49 34.33 -15.32
C LYS A 973 31.88 34.01 -14.77
#